data_AF-A0A3Q1KI93-F1
#
_entry.id   AF-A0A3Q1KI93-F1
#
_cell.length_a   1.000
_cell.length_b   1.000
_cell.length_c   1.000
_cell.angle_alpha   90.00
_cell.angle_beta   90.00
_cell.angle_gamma   90.00
#
_symmetry.space_group_name_H-M   'P 1'
#
loop_
_entity.id
_entity.type
_entity.pdbx_description
1 polymer ?
#
loop_
_entity_poly.entity_id
_entity_poly.type
_entity_poly.pdbx_seq_one_letter_code
_entity_poly.pdbx_strand_id
1 'polypeptide(L)'
;MASDTSEAASSAADLKLQFAPFSSALEAGFWHQLTQKKLNDYRLDESPKSIKGYYYNGDPVGLPTRLTLEYSAFDVAGPSPAHCCPAVGTLYNTNTLDAFKTTDKKALLEKVAKEIWEAIQSGAAVKDPFLLCRFILLTFADLKKYHFYYWFCFPALCFPEGIKLVKQPSVLEHVFSAKQIAALQKVYDGLCIKRGTTAVPYFLMKYTDDIVEMAPLEDWDTFFTDTKKVTVGVYDPCTLSQHPGWPLRNLLVLLANRWGSKLDIVEVLCFRDRTLQGSRSIHHSVIFQVKLPELPNNSGMCPKSVGWEKNPKGAMGPQNECLQWRLVPSLDLDKVVNTKCLLLGAGTLGCNVARTLMGWGVRHITFVDNAKISYSNPVRQPLYEFEDCLGGGKSKAMAAVDRLTKIFPGVNGEGYNMSIPMPGHPVNFSQGTLSQAQRDVEQLEKLISEHDVVFLLMDTRESRWLPTVIAASKRKLVVNAALGFDTFVVMRHGLKKPPIGQNASAGADSSPPAHTVPGSSLFSNIPGHKLGCYFCNDVVAPGDSTRDRTLDQQCTVSRPGLAMIAGALAVEMMVSILQHSEGGYAVASSSDDRMNEPPTSLGLVPHQIRGFLSRFDNVLPASLAFDKCTACSPIVLDHYEREGFNFLSKVFNSSHSFLEDLTGLTLLHQETQAAERWNMSGFPQDSPLT
;
A
#
# COMPACT_ATOMS: atom_id res chain seq x y z
N MET A 1 -12.41 35.86 45.14
CA MET A 1 -11.60 36.07 46.36
C MET A 1 -11.15 34.69 46.80
N ALA A 2 -9.89 34.33 46.97
CA ALA A 2 -8.58 34.97 46.82
C ALA A 2 -7.62 33.77 46.56
N SER A 3 -6.85 33.80 45.47
CA SER A 3 -5.39 33.96 45.47
C SER A 3 -4.62 32.83 46.17
N ASP A 4 -3.99 31.97 45.37
CA ASP A 4 -2.65 31.46 45.70
C ASP A 4 -1.81 31.48 44.42
N THR A 5 -1.36 32.70 44.11
CA THR A 5 -0.24 32.99 43.22
C THR A 5 1.05 32.69 43.99
N SER A 6 1.65 31.53 43.77
CA SER A 6 3.08 31.37 44.03
C SER A 6 3.84 31.62 42.73
N GLU A 7 4.50 32.77 42.69
CA GLU A 7 5.50 33.14 41.69
C GLU A 7 6.61 32.09 41.68
N ALA A 8 6.56 31.17 40.71
CA ALA A 8 7.75 30.47 40.26
C ALA A 8 8.51 31.42 39.33
N ALA A 9 9.36 32.25 39.90
CA ALA A 9 10.45 32.92 39.19
C ALA A 9 11.34 31.84 38.56
N SER A 10 11.01 31.40 37.34
CA SER A 10 11.88 30.53 36.58
C SER A 10 13.12 31.33 36.18
N SER A 11 14.27 30.97 36.74
CA SER A 11 15.58 31.40 36.28
C SER A 11 15.63 31.39 34.75
N ALA A 12 15.88 32.54 34.13
CA ALA A 12 16.07 32.66 32.69
C ALA A 12 17.30 31.84 32.26
N ALA A 13 17.07 30.56 31.95
CA ALA A 13 18.04 29.74 31.25
C ALA A 13 18.28 30.40 29.88
N ASP A 14 19.54 30.66 29.54
CA ASP A 14 19.96 31.19 28.23
C ASP A 14 19.27 30.45 27.08
N LEU A 15 18.22 31.03 26.51
CA LEU A 15 17.43 30.45 25.43
C LEU A 15 18.29 30.37 24.16
N LYS A 16 18.61 29.15 23.72
CA LYS A 16 19.38 28.89 22.50
C LYS A 16 18.46 28.82 21.28
N LEU A 17 18.94 29.37 20.16
CA LEU A 17 18.24 29.27 18.89
C LEU A 17 18.26 27.82 18.37
N GLN A 18 17.07 27.29 18.08
CA GLN A 18 16.87 25.99 17.42
C GLN A 18 16.41 26.20 15.98
N PHE A 19 16.69 25.23 15.11
CA PHE A 19 16.40 25.31 13.67
C PHE A 19 15.60 24.09 13.23
N ALA A 20 14.62 24.30 12.36
CA ALA A 20 13.92 23.22 11.67
C ALA A 20 14.81 22.60 10.58
N PRO A 21 15.07 21.28 10.60
CA PRO A 21 15.86 20.62 9.57
C PRO A 21 15.10 20.53 8.26
N PHE A 22 15.85 20.50 7.15
CA PHE A 22 15.29 20.11 5.86
C PHE A 22 14.83 18.65 5.90
N SER A 23 13.71 18.41 5.24
CA SER A 23 13.19 17.10 4.85
C SER A 23 13.36 16.96 3.36
N SER A 24 13.88 15.83 2.91
CA SER A 24 13.97 15.52 1.49
C SER A 24 12.58 15.23 0.90
N ALA A 25 12.37 15.66 -0.35
CA ALA A 25 11.20 15.34 -1.15
C ALA A 25 11.66 14.92 -2.55
N LEU A 26 11.64 13.62 -2.84
CA LEU A 26 12.04 13.08 -4.14
C LEU A 26 10.80 12.76 -4.96
N GLU A 27 10.71 13.28 -6.17
CA GLU A 27 9.64 12.92 -7.09
C GLU A 27 9.94 11.64 -7.87
N ALA A 28 8.90 10.96 -8.35
CA ALA A 28 9.05 9.77 -9.20
C ALA A 28 9.96 10.02 -10.42
N GLY A 29 9.84 11.22 -11.00
CA GLY A 29 10.64 11.63 -12.16
C GLY A 29 12.14 11.62 -11.87
N PHE A 30 12.57 11.93 -10.65
CA PHE A 30 13.97 11.87 -10.25
C PHE A 30 14.51 10.43 -10.33
N TRP A 31 13.79 9.47 -9.76
CA TRP A 31 14.23 8.06 -9.74
C TRP A 31 14.26 7.43 -11.12
N HIS A 32 13.27 7.77 -11.95
CA HIS A 32 13.25 7.34 -13.34
C HIS A 32 14.48 7.88 -14.10
N GLN A 33 14.79 9.17 -13.93
CA GLN A 33 15.95 9.78 -14.57
C GLN A 33 17.27 9.22 -14.04
N LEU A 34 17.38 8.98 -12.73
CA LEU A 34 18.54 8.32 -12.12
C LEU A 34 18.76 6.93 -12.69
N THR A 35 17.68 6.17 -12.91
CA THR A 35 17.74 4.82 -13.51
C THR A 35 18.26 4.89 -14.94
N GLN A 36 17.72 5.79 -15.76
CA GLN A 36 18.18 5.99 -17.14
C GLN A 36 19.65 6.40 -17.18
N LYS A 37 20.06 7.37 -16.34
CA LYS A 37 21.44 7.82 -16.23
C LYS A 37 22.36 6.69 -15.77
N LYS A 38 21.95 5.88 -14.78
CA LYS A 38 22.74 4.74 -14.29
C LYS A 38 22.93 3.67 -15.37
N LEU A 39 21.91 3.36 -16.15
CA LEU A 39 21.99 2.34 -17.21
C LEU A 39 22.78 2.81 -18.44
N ASN A 40 22.52 4.02 -18.90
CA ASN A 40 23.00 4.48 -20.20
C ASN A 40 24.35 5.21 -20.09
N ASP A 41 24.49 6.08 -19.07
CA ASP A 41 25.58 7.05 -18.98
C ASP A 41 26.63 6.62 -17.95
N TYR A 42 26.22 6.38 -16.69
CA TYR A 42 27.15 6.13 -15.59
C TYR A 42 27.67 4.68 -15.60
N ARG A 43 26.80 3.70 -15.87
CA ARG A 43 27.13 2.27 -15.85
C ARG A 43 27.76 1.86 -14.51
N LEU A 44 29.08 1.61 -14.49
CA LEU A 44 29.85 1.24 -13.30
C LEU A 44 30.55 2.44 -12.64
N ASP A 45 30.47 3.64 -13.23
CA ASP A 45 31.08 4.86 -12.71
C ASP A 45 30.37 5.33 -11.43
N GLU A 46 31.10 5.32 -10.32
CA GLU A 46 30.64 5.82 -9.01
C GLU A 46 31.15 7.23 -8.70
N SER A 47 31.75 7.92 -9.68
CA SER A 47 32.23 9.29 -9.49
C SER A 47 31.07 10.23 -9.14
N PRO A 48 31.30 11.21 -8.23
CA PRO A 48 30.26 12.12 -7.78
C PRO A 48 29.69 12.93 -8.94
N LYS A 49 28.36 13.06 -8.97
CA LYS A 49 27.64 13.83 -10.00
C LYS A 49 27.00 15.07 -9.38
N SER A 50 27.11 16.20 -10.07
CA SER A 50 26.41 17.42 -9.64
C SER A 50 24.92 17.30 -9.97
N ILE A 51 24.08 17.65 -9.00
CA ILE A 51 22.63 17.71 -9.14
C ILE A 51 22.12 19.03 -8.56
N LYS A 52 20.93 19.46 -8.99
CA LYS A 52 20.30 20.69 -8.52
C LYS A 52 18.92 20.35 -7.96
N GLY A 53 18.67 20.77 -6.73
CA GLY A 53 17.36 20.77 -6.11
C GLY A 53 16.86 22.19 -5.92
N TYR A 54 15.69 22.31 -5.31
CA TYR A 54 15.17 23.60 -4.92
C TYR A 54 14.34 23.48 -3.64
N TYR A 55 14.15 24.60 -2.95
CA TYR A 55 13.24 24.72 -1.83
C TYR A 55 12.35 25.95 -2.00
N TYR A 56 11.19 25.91 -1.36
CA TYR A 56 10.16 26.96 -1.47
C TYR A 56 9.60 27.29 -0.08
N ASN A 57 9.09 28.50 0.11
CA ASN A 57 8.64 29.01 1.42
C ASN A 57 7.13 29.26 1.54
N GLY A 58 6.33 28.78 0.60
CA GLY A 58 4.89 28.97 0.59
C GLY A 58 4.09 27.76 1.09
N ASP A 59 4.75 26.79 1.75
CA ASP A 59 4.10 25.57 2.27
C ASP A 59 3.11 25.95 3.39
N PRO A 60 1.89 25.38 3.42
CA PRO A 60 0.95 25.60 4.51
C PRO A 60 1.49 25.10 5.86
N VAL A 61 0.91 25.62 6.95
CA VAL A 61 1.29 25.25 8.33
C VAL A 61 1.13 23.74 8.54
N GLY A 62 2.10 23.13 9.21
CA GLY A 62 2.12 21.70 9.51
C GLY A 62 2.89 20.84 8.51
N LEU A 63 3.27 21.39 7.35
CA LEU A 63 4.16 20.70 6.43
C LEU A 63 5.64 20.87 6.81
N PRO A 64 6.48 19.84 6.58
CA PRO A 64 7.90 19.93 6.88
C PRO A 64 8.61 20.90 5.92
N THR A 65 9.78 21.38 6.33
CA THR A 65 10.68 22.22 5.53
C THR A 65 11.31 21.40 4.41
N ARG A 66 10.80 21.47 3.17
CA ARG A 66 11.23 20.54 2.11
C ARG A 66 12.35 21.07 1.23
N LEU A 67 13.24 20.17 0.81
CA LEU A 67 14.10 20.34 -0.35
C LEU A 67 13.74 19.27 -1.39
N THR A 68 13.31 19.72 -2.57
CA THR A 68 12.71 18.88 -3.61
C THR A 68 13.71 18.57 -4.73
N LEU A 69 13.70 17.31 -5.19
CA LEU A 69 14.35 16.87 -6.43
C LEU A 69 13.32 16.30 -7.41
N GLU A 70 13.35 16.83 -8.63
CA GLU A 70 12.48 16.42 -9.73
C GLU A 70 13.28 15.77 -10.88
N TYR A 71 12.61 15.51 -12.01
CA TYR A 71 13.25 15.02 -13.24
C TYR A 71 14.36 15.95 -13.75
N SER A 72 14.23 17.26 -13.52
CA SER A 72 15.17 18.31 -13.94
C SER A 72 16.43 18.40 -13.06
N ALA A 73 16.51 17.60 -11.99
CA ALA A 73 17.61 17.69 -11.03
C ALA A 73 19.00 17.40 -11.63
N PHE A 74 19.05 16.67 -12.75
CA PHE A 74 20.29 16.36 -13.47
C PHE A 74 20.70 17.45 -14.47
N ASP A 75 19.84 18.43 -14.75
CA ASP A 75 20.14 19.62 -15.54
C ASP A 75 20.50 20.79 -14.61
N VAL A 76 21.78 20.82 -14.21
CA VAL A 76 22.31 21.83 -13.28
C VAL A 76 22.23 23.25 -13.86
N ALA A 77 22.34 23.40 -15.19
CA ALA A 77 22.28 24.70 -15.86
C ALA A 77 20.86 25.18 -16.18
N GLY A 78 19.86 24.29 -16.15
CA GLY A 78 18.48 24.63 -16.43
C GLY A 78 17.86 25.70 -15.49
N PRO A 79 16.73 26.31 -15.87
CA PRO A 79 16.02 27.24 -14.99
C PRO A 79 15.44 26.49 -13.76
N SER A 80 15.34 27.18 -12.63
CA SER A 80 14.60 26.67 -11.46
C SER A 80 13.13 27.10 -11.56
N PRO A 81 12.18 26.36 -10.95
CA PRO A 81 10.79 26.79 -10.89
C PRO A 81 10.65 28.20 -10.32
N ALA A 82 9.60 28.91 -10.75
CA ALA A 82 9.32 30.24 -10.25
C ALA A 82 9.11 30.23 -8.73
N HIS A 83 9.59 31.27 -8.05
CA HIS A 83 9.50 31.44 -6.60
C HIS A 83 10.15 30.31 -5.79
N CYS A 84 11.19 29.68 -6.33
CA CYS A 84 11.96 28.65 -5.63
C CYS A 84 13.44 29.06 -5.57
N CYS A 85 14.10 28.76 -4.45
CA CYS A 85 15.53 28.96 -4.31
C CYS A 85 16.28 27.69 -4.76
N PRO A 86 17.19 27.77 -5.74
CA PRO A 86 18.03 26.63 -6.11
C PRO A 86 18.99 26.26 -4.98
N ALA A 87 19.23 24.96 -4.85
CA ALA A 87 20.26 24.38 -4.00
C ALA A 87 21.09 23.42 -4.85
N VAL A 88 22.41 23.53 -4.79
CA VAL A 88 23.32 22.64 -5.55
C VAL A 88 23.76 21.50 -4.64
N GLY A 89 23.72 20.28 -5.15
CA GLY A 89 24.11 19.10 -4.39
C GLY A 89 24.98 18.13 -5.18
N THR A 90 25.55 17.19 -4.44
CA THR A 90 26.39 16.13 -5.00
C THR A 90 25.73 14.76 -4.78
N LEU A 91 25.50 14.05 -5.87
CA LEU A 91 25.01 12.68 -5.90
C LEU A 91 26.19 11.68 -5.84
N TYR A 92 26.18 10.83 -4.83
CA TYR A 92 27.08 9.68 -4.70
C TYR A 92 26.25 8.41 -4.89
N ASN A 93 26.32 7.82 -6.08
CA ASN A 93 25.57 6.60 -6.38
C ASN A 93 26.49 5.39 -6.42
N THR A 94 26.26 4.46 -5.51
CA THR A 94 27.04 3.21 -5.39
C THR A 94 26.42 2.08 -6.21
N ASN A 95 27.26 1.14 -6.66
CA ASN A 95 26.83 -0.03 -7.43
C ASN A 95 26.42 -1.21 -6.55
N THR A 96 26.90 -1.26 -5.30
CA THR A 96 26.57 -2.34 -4.36
C THR A 96 26.00 -1.80 -3.05
N LEU A 97 25.12 -2.57 -2.43
CA LEU A 97 24.54 -2.22 -1.13
C LEU A 97 25.62 -2.17 -0.02
N ASP A 98 26.66 -2.99 -0.13
CA ASP A 98 27.75 -3.00 0.85
C ASP A 98 28.63 -1.77 0.74
N ALA A 99 28.90 -1.27 -0.48
CA ALA A 99 29.56 0.02 -0.68
C ALA A 99 28.74 1.16 -0.06
N PHE A 100 27.42 1.18 -0.25
CA PHE A 100 26.52 2.16 0.38
C PHE A 100 26.60 2.17 1.91
N LYS A 101 26.65 0.97 2.52
CA LYS A 101 26.73 0.81 3.98
C LYS A 101 28.10 1.25 4.53
N THR A 102 29.17 0.87 3.85
CA THR A 102 30.57 1.09 4.29
C THR A 102 31.12 2.48 3.95
N THR A 103 30.48 3.22 3.03
CA THR A 103 30.86 4.59 2.67
C THR A 103 30.97 5.46 3.93
N ASP A 104 32.11 6.15 4.09
CA ASP A 104 32.38 7.05 5.22
C ASP A 104 31.52 8.32 5.13
N LYS A 105 30.40 8.28 5.84
CA LYS A 105 29.39 9.34 5.90
C LYS A 105 29.89 10.59 6.60
N LYS A 106 30.85 10.44 7.52
CA LYS A 106 31.44 11.56 8.25
C LYS A 106 32.40 12.32 7.34
N ALA A 107 33.26 11.61 6.62
CA ALA A 107 34.18 12.21 5.65
C ALA A 107 33.43 12.95 4.52
N LEU A 108 32.33 12.41 4.01
CA LEU A 108 31.49 13.09 3.01
C LEU A 108 30.91 14.41 3.52
N LEU A 109 30.38 14.43 4.74
CA LEU A 109 29.85 15.64 5.38
C LEU A 109 30.97 16.68 5.59
N GLU A 110 32.12 16.26 6.14
CA GLU A 110 33.26 17.14 6.42
C GLU A 110 33.83 17.77 5.14
N LYS A 111 33.88 17.00 4.04
CA LYS A 111 34.31 17.49 2.73
C LYS A 111 33.44 18.66 2.26
N VAL A 112 32.12 18.48 2.20
CA VAL A 112 31.22 19.54 1.72
C VAL A 112 31.11 20.70 2.71
N ALA A 113 31.19 20.43 4.01
CA ALA A 113 31.27 21.48 5.03
C ALA A 113 32.51 22.37 4.83
N LYS A 114 33.66 21.77 4.48
CA LYS A 114 34.88 22.51 4.15
C LYS A 114 34.71 23.36 2.89
N GLU A 115 34.05 22.87 1.85
CA GLU A 115 33.74 23.68 0.65
C GLU A 115 32.88 24.91 0.99
N ILE A 116 31.87 24.76 1.85
CA ILE A 116 31.05 25.87 2.34
C ILE A 116 31.93 26.87 3.12
N TRP A 117 32.80 26.36 4.00
CA TRP A 117 33.70 27.19 4.79
C TRP A 117 34.71 27.97 3.94
N GLU A 118 35.30 27.33 2.93
CA GLU A 118 36.20 27.98 1.96
C GLU A 118 35.48 29.08 1.15
N ALA A 119 34.21 28.86 0.77
CA ALA A 119 33.39 29.88 0.12
C ALA A 119 33.10 31.08 1.04
N ILE A 120 32.92 30.84 2.34
CA ILE A 120 32.76 31.88 3.36
C ILE A 120 34.06 32.68 3.55
N GLN A 121 35.20 32.00 3.69
CA GLN A 121 36.51 32.63 3.92
C GLN A 121 36.98 33.44 2.71
N SER A 122 36.82 32.90 1.51
CA SER A 122 37.18 33.60 0.26
C SER A 122 36.24 34.77 -0.08
N GLY A 123 34.99 34.74 0.42
CA GLY A 123 33.97 35.74 0.12
C GLY A 123 33.15 35.44 -1.11
N ALA A 124 33.39 34.29 -1.75
CA ALA A 124 32.53 33.79 -2.82
C ALA A 124 31.07 33.68 -2.37
N ALA A 125 30.82 33.24 -1.13
CA ALA A 125 29.47 33.12 -0.57
C ALA A 125 28.74 34.45 -0.35
N VAL A 126 29.44 35.60 -0.37
CA VAL A 126 28.81 36.93 -0.31
C VAL A 126 28.29 37.35 -1.69
N LYS A 127 29.08 37.06 -2.73
CA LYS A 127 28.72 37.35 -4.13
C LYS A 127 27.67 36.38 -4.66
N ASP A 128 27.84 35.10 -4.34
CA ASP A 128 26.93 34.01 -4.65
C ASP A 128 26.46 33.29 -3.37
N PRO A 129 25.37 33.78 -2.75
CA PRO A 129 24.84 33.20 -1.53
C PRO A 129 24.25 31.79 -1.68
N PHE A 130 24.01 31.29 -2.90
CA PHE A 130 23.53 29.93 -3.11
C PHE A 130 24.53 28.87 -2.65
N LEU A 131 25.82 29.23 -2.59
CA LEU A 131 26.90 28.37 -2.09
C LEU A 131 26.73 27.97 -0.61
N LEU A 132 25.92 28.70 0.16
CA LEU A 132 25.63 28.38 1.56
C LEU A 132 24.65 27.20 1.71
N CYS A 133 23.81 26.94 0.72
CA CYS A 133 22.79 25.90 0.73
C CYS A 133 23.19 24.73 -0.19
N ARG A 134 24.14 23.92 0.27
CA ARG A 134 24.53 22.67 -0.41
C ARG A 134 23.88 21.45 0.22
N PHE A 135 23.76 20.38 -0.56
CA PHE A 135 23.31 19.08 -0.06
C PHE A 135 24.09 17.90 -0.65
N ILE A 136 24.00 16.75 0.01
CA ILE A 136 24.58 15.49 -0.43
C ILE A 136 23.44 14.48 -0.54
N LEU A 137 23.45 13.70 -1.62
CA LEU A 137 22.55 12.58 -1.81
C LEU A 137 23.39 11.32 -2.01
N LEU A 138 23.43 10.44 -1.01
CA LEU A 138 24.04 9.12 -1.13
C LEU A 138 22.96 8.12 -1.54
N THR A 139 23.19 7.34 -2.60
CA THR A 139 22.21 6.38 -3.12
C THR A 139 22.80 5.00 -3.44
N PHE A 140 21.95 4.00 -3.34
CA PHE A 140 22.11 2.70 -3.98
C PHE A 140 20.79 2.32 -4.64
N ALA A 141 20.81 2.16 -5.96
CA ALA A 141 19.66 1.78 -6.76
C ALA A 141 19.76 0.30 -7.16
N ASP A 142 18.88 -0.54 -6.64
CA ASP A 142 18.64 -1.91 -7.09
C ASP A 142 17.62 -1.87 -8.24
N LEU A 143 18.14 -1.76 -9.45
CA LEU A 143 17.34 -1.66 -10.67
C LEU A 143 16.60 -2.96 -11.02
N LYS A 144 16.96 -4.10 -10.41
CA LYS A 144 16.24 -5.37 -10.63
C LYS A 144 14.96 -5.40 -9.81
N LYS A 145 15.01 -4.87 -8.58
CA LYS A 145 13.88 -4.84 -7.64
C LYS A 145 13.15 -3.48 -7.61
N TYR A 146 13.64 -2.48 -8.34
CA TYR A 146 13.15 -1.10 -8.26
C TYR A 146 13.14 -0.55 -6.82
N HIS A 147 14.14 -0.97 -6.03
CA HIS A 147 14.35 -0.50 -4.66
C HIS A 147 15.47 0.54 -4.65
N PHE A 148 15.18 1.69 -4.05
CA PHE A 148 16.11 2.81 -3.96
C PHE A 148 16.42 3.09 -2.49
N TYR A 149 17.65 2.84 -2.11
CA TYR A 149 18.18 3.20 -0.80
C TYR A 149 18.85 4.56 -0.93
N TYR A 150 18.50 5.51 -0.07
CA TYR A 150 19.08 6.83 -0.13
C TYR A 150 19.22 7.48 1.24
N TRP A 151 20.10 8.47 1.33
CA TRP A 151 20.24 9.28 2.53
C TRP A 151 20.68 10.70 2.16
N PHE A 152 19.89 11.70 2.58
CA PHE A 152 20.23 13.10 2.41
C PHE A 152 21.12 13.61 3.55
N CYS A 153 22.03 14.50 3.19
CA CYS A 153 22.75 15.35 4.12
C CYS A 153 22.59 16.81 3.70
N PHE A 154 22.30 17.69 4.64
CA PHE A 154 22.26 19.14 4.46
C PHE A 154 23.36 19.78 5.32
N PRO A 155 24.63 19.82 4.85
CA PRO A 155 25.75 20.27 5.65
C PRO A 155 25.55 21.67 6.23
N ALA A 156 25.59 21.77 7.56
CA ALA A 156 25.50 23.01 8.29
C ALA A 156 26.64 23.14 9.30
N LEU A 157 27.30 24.30 9.27
CA LEU A 157 28.35 24.67 10.21
C LEU A 157 27.72 25.06 11.56
N CYS A 158 28.37 24.67 12.66
CA CYS A 158 27.87 24.88 14.02
C CYS A 158 28.81 25.76 14.84
N PHE A 159 28.21 26.61 15.67
CA PHE A 159 28.90 27.29 16.76
C PHE A 159 29.05 26.33 17.96
N PRO A 160 30.25 26.18 18.56
CA PRO A 160 30.47 25.30 19.71
C PRO A 160 29.53 25.56 20.89
N GLU A 161 29.26 26.84 21.18
CA GLU A 161 28.45 27.26 22.34
C GLU A 161 26.94 27.38 22.01
N GLY A 162 26.58 27.28 20.73
CA GLY A 162 25.24 27.61 20.22
C GLY A 162 25.03 29.13 20.09
N ILE A 163 23.86 29.53 19.59
CA ILE A 163 23.51 30.94 19.33
C ILE A 163 22.48 31.37 20.36
N LYS A 164 22.75 32.48 21.07
CA LYS A 164 21.84 33.01 22.10
C LYS A 164 20.77 33.91 21.46
N LEU A 165 19.52 33.71 21.87
CA LEU A 165 18.41 34.58 21.51
C LEU A 165 18.38 35.80 22.43
N VAL A 166 18.43 36.99 21.84
CA VAL A 166 18.28 38.27 22.55
C VAL A 166 16.79 38.65 22.60
N LYS A 167 16.07 38.46 21.49
CA LYS A 167 14.62 38.65 21.39
C LYS A 167 14.00 37.40 20.80
N GLN A 168 12.91 36.90 21.38
CA GLN A 168 12.25 35.69 20.89
C GLN A 168 11.58 35.90 19.52
N PRO A 169 11.47 34.82 18.71
CA PRO A 169 10.66 34.77 17.50
C PRO A 169 9.26 35.35 17.68
N SER A 170 8.98 36.43 16.93
CA SER A 170 7.68 37.09 16.89
C SER A 170 7.16 37.11 15.46
N VAL A 171 5.86 36.88 15.29
CA VAL A 171 5.20 36.96 13.98
C VAL A 171 5.21 38.40 13.48
N LEU A 172 5.45 38.59 12.18
CA LEU A 172 5.67 39.89 11.57
C LEU A 172 4.48 40.84 11.76
N GLU A 173 3.25 40.34 11.70
CA GLU A 173 2.02 41.13 11.91
C GLU A 173 1.90 41.75 13.32
N HIS A 174 2.58 41.18 14.32
CA HIS A 174 2.61 41.74 15.67
C HIS A 174 3.68 42.82 15.85
N VAL A 175 4.62 42.95 14.90
CA VAL A 175 5.78 43.84 14.98
C VAL A 175 5.72 44.97 13.94
N PHE A 176 5.19 44.68 12.76
CA PHE A 176 5.13 45.60 11.62
C PHE A 176 3.68 46.01 11.33
N SER A 177 3.49 47.26 10.96
CA SER A 177 2.18 47.74 10.47
C SER A 177 1.84 47.14 9.10
N ALA A 178 0.55 47.10 8.77
CA ALA A 178 0.10 46.61 7.47
C ALA A 178 0.75 47.35 6.27
N LYS A 179 1.05 48.65 6.43
CA LYS A 179 1.76 49.45 5.43
C LYS A 179 3.20 48.97 5.24
N GLN A 180 3.93 48.70 6.33
CA GLN A 180 5.30 48.21 6.27
C GLN A 180 5.36 46.80 5.66
N ILE A 181 4.39 45.93 5.98
CA ILE A 181 4.30 44.59 5.41
C ILE A 181 4.08 44.66 3.88
N ALA A 182 3.15 45.50 3.42
CA ALA A 182 2.93 45.69 1.99
C ALA A 182 4.17 46.28 1.27
N ALA A 183 4.86 47.24 1.91
CA ALA A 183 6.10 47.80 1.38
C ALA A 183 7.21 46.74 1.30
N LEU A 184 7.37 45.90 2.33
CA LEU A 184 8.34 44.82 2.37
C LEU A 184 8.15 43.85 1.21
N GLN A 185 6.91 43.40 0.99
CA GLN A 185 6.59 42.50 -0.13
C GLN A 185 6.95 43.13 -1.49
N LYS A 186 6.59 44.40 -1.71
CA LYS A 186 6.88 45.13 -2.95
C LYS A 186 8.39 45.31 -3.18
N VAL A 187 9.13 45.62 -2.13
CA VAL A 187 10.59 45.85 -2.21
C VAL A 187 11.33 44.54 -2.48
N TYR A 188 10.89 43.43 -1.86
CA TYR A 188 11.42 42.10 -2.15
C TYR A 188 11.18 41.70 -3.61
N ASP A 189 9.97 41.91 -4.13
CA ASP A 189 9.67 41.65 -5.55
C ASP A 189 10.57 42.51 -6.47
N GLY A 190 10.79 43.77 -6.11
CA GLY A 190 11.73 44.65 -6.81
C GLY A 190 13.17 44.15 -6.79
N LEU A 191 13.62 43.58 -5.66
CA LEU A 191 14.96 42.97 -5.54
C LEU A 191 15.10 41.75 -6.46
N CYS A 192 14.09 40.88 -6.49
CA CYS A 192 14.02 39.74 -7.39
C CYS A 192 14.12 40.17 -8.86
N ILE A 193 13.35 41.18 -9.27
CA ILE A 193 13.38 41.73 -10.64
C ILE A 193 14.76 42.30 -10.99
N LYS A 194 15.36 43.11 -10.11
CA LYS A 194 16.70 43.69 -10.34
C LYS A 194 17.78 42.63 -10.56
N ARG A 195 17.68 41.49 -9.86
CA ARG A 195 18.61 40.37 -9.97
C ARG A 195 18.29 39.40 -11.12
N GLY A 196 17.15 39.56 -11.79
CA GLY A 196 16.69 38.62 -12.82
C GLY A 196 16.36 37.22 -12.26
N THR A 197 15.99 37.14 -10.97
CA THR A 197 15.68 35.89 -10.27
C THR A 197 14.28 35.94 -9.70
N THR A 198 13.65 34.78 -9.48
CA THR A 198 12.28 34.72 -8.91
C THR A 198 12.27 34.59 -7.38
N ALA A 199 13.41 34.26 -6.76
CA ALA A 199 13.61 34.23 -5.33
C ALA A 199 15.06 34.58 -4.99
N VAL A 200 15.26 35.38 -3.94
CA VAL A 200 16.58 35.75 -3.43
C VAL A 200 16.74 35.11 -2.05
N PRO A 201 17.72 34.19 -1.86
CA PRO A 201 17.80 33.36 -0.66
C PRO A 201 18.15 34.17 0.60
N TYR A 202 18.94 35.24 0.44
CA TYR A 202 19.42 36.06 1.54
C TYR A 202 19.54 37.52 1.09
N PHE A 203 19.15 38.45 1.95
CA PHE A 203 19.13 39.88 1.64
C PHE A 203 19.35 40.73 2.89
N LEU A 204 19.74 41.97 2.69
CA LEU A 204 19.86 42.99 3.73
C LEU A 204 18.57 43.80 3.77
N MET A 205 18.18 44.24 4.97
CA MET A 205 16.98 45.06 5.14
C MET A 205 17.24 46.25 6.06
N LYS A 206 16.68 47.39 5.69
CA LYS A 206 16.50 48.55 6.56
C LYS A 206 15.04 48.92 6.55
N TYR A 207 14.54 49.37 7.70
CA TYR A 207 13.18 49.84 7.79
C TYR A 207 13.03 50.92 8.85
N THR A 208 12.14 51.86 8.56
CA THR A 208 11.56 52.84 9.48
C THR A 208 10.04 52.67 9.50
N ASP A 209 9.31 53.54 10.17
CA ASP A 209 7.85 53.49 10.17
C ASP A 209 7.24 53.68 8.76
N ASP A 210 7.93 54.41 7.88
CA ASP A 210 7.43 54.80 6.55
C ASP A 210 8.20 54.19 5.36
N ILE A 211 9.42 53.68 5.56
CA ILE A 211 10.30 53.24 4.47
C ILE A 211 10.83 51.84 4.73
N VAL A 212 10.84 50.99 3.70
CA VAL A 212 11.53 49.69 3.69
C VAL A 212 12.49 49.65 2.52
N GLU A 213 13.74 49.28 2.76
CA GLU A 213 14.78 49.14 1.76
C GLU A 213 15.41 47.76 1.85
N MET A 214 15.70 47.15 0.71
CA MET A 214 16.45 45.89 0.65
C MET A 214 17.59 45.98 -0.35
N ALA A 215 18.68 45.32 -0.01
CA ALA A 215 19.87 45.20 -0.83
C ALA A 215 20.40 43.76 -0.80
N PRO A 216 21.16 43.33 -1.81
CA PRO A 216 21.85 42.06 -1.73
C PRO A 216 22.98 42.06 -0.69
N LEU A 217 23.46 40.87 -0.30
CA LEU A 217 24.54 40.73 0.67
C LEU A 217 25.87 41.38 0.25
N GLU A 218 26.13 41.49 -1.06
CA GLU A 218 27.35 42.10 -1.61
C GLU A 218 27.45 43.60 -1.34
N ASP A 219 26.30 44.26 -1.15
CA ASP A 219 26.21 45.69 -0.89
C ASP A 219 26.33 46.02 0.61
N TRP A 220 26.83 45.10 1.43
CA TRP A 220 26.88 45.27 2.89
C TRP A 220 27.50 46.60 3.32
N ASP A 221 28.70 46.92 2.82
CA ASP A 221 29.48 48.07 3.27
C ASP A 221 28.88 49.41 2.78
N THR A 222 28.16 49.41 1.65
CA THR A 222 27.47 50.59 1.13
C THR A 222 26.08 50.74 1.75
N PHE A 223 25.44 49.63 2.09
CA PHE A 223 24.11 49.60 2.66
C PHE A 223 24.14 49.96 4.14
N PHE A 224 25.01 49.38 4.98
CA PHE A 224 25.06 49.70 6.41
C PHE A 224 26.19 50.68 6.75
N THR A 225 25.82 51.91 7.13
CA THR A 225 26.75 52.94 7.62
C THR A 225 26.93 52.92 9.15
N ASP A 226 25.93 52.41 9.88
CA ASP A 226 25.97 52.14 11.32
C ASP A 226 25.64 50.65 11.55
N THR A 227 26.52 49.93 12.25
CA THR A 227 26.38 48.48 12.51
C THR A 227 25.76 48.17 13.88
N LYS A 228 25.27 49.17 14.63
CA LYS A 228 24.60 48.96 15.92
C LYS A 228 23.32 48.12 15.81
N LYS A 229 22.56 48.27 14.74
CA LYS A 229 21.38 47.45 14.43
C LYS A 229 21.41 47.05 12.97
N VAL A 230 21.64 45.77 12.71
CA VAL A 230 21.65 45.20 11.36
C VAL A 230 20.55 44.18 11.21
N THR A 231 19.74 44.32 10.16
CA THR A 231 18.65 43.38 9.84
C THR A 231 18.98 42.61 8.57
N VAL A 232 18.96 41.29 8.66
CA VAL A 232 19.18 40.36 7.55
C VAL A 232 17.94 39.51 7.32
N GLY A 233 17.58 39.31 6.05
CA GLY A 233 16.51 38.45 5.62
C GLY A 233 17.00 37.11 5.10
N VAL A 234 16.26 36.04 5.42
CA VAL A 234 16.43 34.70 4.86
C VAL A 234 15.12 34.26 4.23
N TYR A 235 15.18 33.75 3.00
CA TYR A 235 14.09 33.04 2.37
C TYR A 235 13.88 31.72 3.12
N ASP A 236 12.87 31.68 3.99
CA ASP A 236 12.73 30.65 5.02
C ASP A 236 11.70 29.57 4.64
N PRO A 237 12.12 28.34 4.29
CA PRO A 237 11.19 27.25 3.98
C PRO A 237 10.46 26.68 5.22
N CYS A 238 10.71 27.20 6.42
CA CYS A 238 10.08 26.71 7.64
C CYS A 238 8.64 27.20 7.80
N THR A 239 7.77 26.30 8.27
CA THR A 239 6.37 26.60 8.53
C THR A 239 6.07 26.88 10.01
N LEU A 240 7.03 26.65 10.91
CA LEU A 240 6.88 26.75 12.37
C LEU A 240 7.04 28.19 12.86
N SER A 241 6.10 28.70 13.65
CA SER A 241 6.09 30.10 14.12
C SER A 241 7.25 30.46 15.06
N GLN A 242 7.85 29.47 15.74
CA GLN A 242 8.89 29.70 16.75
C GLN A 242 10.30 29.29 16.31
N HIS A 243 10.46 28.72 15.12
CA HIS A 243 11.75 28.20 14.66
C HIS A 243 12.06 28.67 13.23
N PRO A 244 13.28 29.19 12.97
CA PRO A 244 13.76 29.39 11.61
C PRO A 244 14.09 28.05 10.93
N GLY A 245 14.11 28.06 9.60
CA GLY A 245 14.55 26.93 8.80
C GLY A 245 16.07 26.76 8.76
N TRP A 246 16.46 25.63 8.18
CA TRP A 246 17.85 25.21 8.05
C TRP A 246 18.79 26.19 7.33
N PRO A 247 18.37 26.93 6.25
CA PRO A 247 19.25 27.85 5.52
C PRO A 247 19.91 28.94 6.35
N LEU A 248 19.32 29.31 7.50
CA LEU A 248 19.84 30.36 8.36
C LEU A 248 21.19 29.98 9.01
N ARG A 249 21.45 28.69 9.25
CA ARG A 249 22.64 28.25 10.00
C ARG A 249 23.95 28.75 9.37
N ASN A 250 24.13 28.48 8.07
CA ASN A 250 25.35 28.83 7.36
C ASN A 250 25.47 30.34 7.13
N LEU A 251 24.34 31.05 7.00
CA LEU A 251 24.32 32.51 6.95
C LEU A 251 24.88 33.13 8.24
N LEU A 252 24.45 32.66 9.40
CA LEU A 252 24.93 33.20 10.68
C LEU A 252 26.44 33.00 10.87
N VAL A 253 26.98 31.87 10.38
CA VAL A 253 28.42 31.62 10.36
C VAL A 253 29.15 32.57 9.41
N LEU A 254 28.60 32.82 8.21
CA LEU A 254 29.14 33.83 7.29
C LEU A 254 29.18 35.21 7.95
N LEU A 255 28.10 35.63 8.60
CA LEU A 255 28.00 36.93 9.28
C LEU A 255 29.01 37.07 10.42
N ALA A 256 29.11 36.04 11.28
CA ALA A 256 30.07 36.03 12.37
C ALA A 256 31.52 36.08 11.86
N ASN A 257 31.84 35.36 10.79
CA ASN A 257 33.19 35.31 10.25
C ASN A 257 33.62 36.63 9.58
N ARG A 258 32.71 37.30 8.87
CA ARG A 258 33.02 38.53 8.11
C ARG A 258 32.86 39.80 8.93
N TRP A 259 31.81 39.88 9.72
CA TRP A 259 31.39 41.11 10.37
C TRP A 259 31.18 40.95 11.89
N GLY A 260 31.48 39.79 12.47
CA GLY A 260 31.25 39.51 13.90
C GLY A 260 31.92 40.51 14.82
N SER A 261 33.12 41.02 14.49
CA SER A 261 33.81 42.04 15.29
C SER A 261 33.14 43.42 15.27
N LYS A 262 32.23 43.66 14.31
CA LYS A 262 31.50 44.93 14.12
C LYS A 262 30.02 44.83 14.51
N LEU A 263 29.54 43.62 14.81
CA LEU A 263 28.14 43.31 15.06
C LEU A 263 27.94 42.83 16.50
N ASP A 264 27.17 43.56 17.31
CA ASP A 264 26.79 43.08 18.65
C ASP A 264 25.48 42.26 18.61
N ILE A 265 24.47 42.80 17.90
CA ILE A 265 23.15 42.16 17.76
C ILE A 265 22.75 42.16 16.29
N VAL A 266 22.29 40.99 15.81
CA VAL A 266 21.73 40.82 14.47
C VAL A 266 20.25 40.52 14.57
N GLU A 267 19.44 41.31 13.87
CA GLU A 267 18.02 41.06 13.69
C GLU A 267 17.83 40.20 12.44
N VAL A 268 17.06 39.11 12.57
CA VAL A 268 16.84 38.15 11.50
C VAL A 268 15.37 38.13 11.14
N LEU A 269 15.08 38.38 9.86
CA LEU A 269 13.76 38.19 9.25
C LEU A 269 13.73 36.85 8.51
N CYS A 270 12.95 35.91 9.00
CA CYS A 270 12.57 34.71 8.26
C CYS A 270 11.39 35.03 7.35
N PHE A 271 11.68 35.31 6.09
CA PHE A 271 10.71 35.69 5.08
C PHE A 271 9.97 34.46 4.57
N ARG A 272 8.66 34.43 4.80
CA ARG A 272 7.75 33.35 4.44
C ARG A 272 6.60 33.90 3.63
N ASP A 273 6.41 33.36 2.43
CA ASP A 273 5.57 33.95 1.40
C ASP A 273 4.60 32.91 0.86
N ARG A 274 3.36 32.95 1.37
CA ARG A 274 2.33 31.95 1.08
C ARG A 274 1.25 32.52 0.21
N THR A 275 0.73 31.71 -0.70
CA THR A 275 -0.47 32.02 -1.46
C THR A 275 -1.58 31.06 -1.06
N LEU A 276 -2.66 31.57 -0.49
CA LEU A 276 -3.83 30.79 -0.06
C LEU A 276 -5.08 31.37 -0.71
N GLN A 277 -5.87 30.52 -1.39
CA GLN A 277 -7.10 30.92 -2.10
C GLN A 277 -6.90 32.11 -3.05
N GLY A 278 -5.73 32.18 -3.72
CA GLY A 278 -5.38 33.27 -4.63
C GLY A 278 -4.88 34.56 -3.96
N SER A 279 -4.81 34.60 -2.62
CA SER A 279 -4.27 35.73 -1.87
C SER A 279 -2.85 35.43 -1.35
N ARG A 280 -1.89 36.27 -1.73
CA ARG A 280 -0.50 36.21 -1.26
C ARG A 280 -0.36 36.95 0.08
N SER A 281 0.31 36.33 1.05
CA SER A 281 0.45 36.84 2.42
C SER A 281 1.84 36.51 2.98
N ILE A 282 2.48 37.52 3.57
CA ILE A 282 3.75 37.38 4.29
C ILE A 282 3.60 37.68 5.81
N HIS A 283 2.38 37.88 6.29
CA HIS A 283 2.06 38.28 7.67
C HIS A 283 2.63 37.32 8.72
N HIS A 284 2.74 36.05 8.36
CA HIS A 284 3.22 34.95 9.19
C HIS A 284 4.75 34.77 9.16
N SER A 285 5.48 35.65 8.48
CA SER A 285 6.95 35.74 8.57
C SER A 285 7.38 35.95 10.02
N VAL A 286 8.61 35.58 10.36
CA VAL A 286 9.09 35.61 11.76
C VAL A 286 10.30 36.52 11.88
N ILE A 287 10.31 37.37 12.89
CA ILE A 287 11.45 38.26 13.20
C ILE A 287 11.94 38.05 14.63
N PHE A 288 13.26 38.03 14.81
CA PHE A 288 13.91 37.88 16.12
C PHE A 288 15.31 38.48 16.13
N GLN A 289 15.94 38.52 17.30
CA GLN A 289 17.30 39.06 17.46
C GLN A 289 18.21 38.02 18.10
N VAL A 290 19.42 37.89 17.56
CA VAL A 290 20.46 36.98 18.04
C VAL A 290 21.73 37.74 18.35
N LYS A 291 22.48 37.23 19.32
CA LYS A 291 23.86 37.63 19.55
C LYS A 291 24.77 36.63 18.87
N LEU A 292 25.62 37.11 17.96
CA LEU A 292 26.57 36.26 17.26
C LEU A 292 27.70 35.86 18.21
N PRO A 293 28.03 34.56 18.32
CA PRO A 293 29.21 34.12 19.07
C PRO A 293 30.50 34.58 18.38
N GLU A 294 31.54 34.85 19.17
CA GLU A 294 32.88 35.04 18.61
C GLU A 294 33.38 33.73 18.03
N LEU A 295 33.75 33.75 16.74
CA LEU A 295 34.49 32.64 16.14
C LEU A 295 35.95 32.76 16.59
N PRO A 296 36.62 31.66 16.96
CA PRO A 296 38.02 31.71 17.37
C PRO A 296 38.87 32.28 16.23
N ASN A 297 39.29 33.53 16.38
CA ASN A 297 40.21 34.20 15.47
C ASN A 297 41.54 33.41 15.46
N ASN A 298 41.99 32.99 14.28
CA ASN A 298 43.32 32.39 13.98
C ASN A 298 43.52 30.86 14.03
N SER A 299 42.48 30.05 13.87
CA SER A 299 42.70 28.67 13.39
C SER A 299 41.92 28.49 12.09
N GLY A 300 42.58 28.30 10.95
CA GLY A 300 41.95 27.99 9.65
C GLY A 300 41.18 26.65 9.62
N MET A 301 40.75 26.16 10.78
CA MET A 301 40.00 24.93 10.99
C MET A 301 38.51 25.18 10.75
N CYS A 302 37.92 24.32 9.94
CA CYS A 302 36.48 24.33 9.66
C CYS A 302 35.68 24.07 10.96
N PRO A 303 34.63 24.85 11.26
CA PRO A 303 33.74 24.58 12.39
C PRO A 303 33.12 23.18 12.32
N LYS A 304 32.72 22.65 13.48
CA LYS A 304 32.01 21.36 13.54
C LYS A 304 30.75 21.41 12.66
N SER A 305 30.50 20.35 11.89
CA SER A 305 29.37 20.28 10.98
C SER A 305 28.36 19.18 11.36
N VAL A 306 27.10 19.41 11.01
CA VAL A 306 25.98 18.44 11.11
C VAL A 306 25.14 18.50 9.83
N GLY A 307 24.25 17.53 9.59
CA GLY A 307 23.35 17.64 8.44
C GLY A 307 22.66 16.37 7.95
N TRP A 308 23.06 15.18 8.42
CA TRP A 308 22.42 13.93 8.01
C TRP A 308 20.95 13.90 8.45
N GLU A 309 20.08 13.58 7.50
CA GLU A 309 18.64 13.54 7.71
C GLU A 309 18.25 12.37 8.65
N LYS A 310 17.21 12.57 9.46
CA LYS A 310 16.61 11.49 10.25
C LYS A 310 15.55 10.79 9.40
N ASN A 311 15.44 9.47 9.54
CA ASN A 311 14.37 8.71 8.91
C ASN A 311 13.00 9.03 9.57
N PRO A 312 11.87 8.58 8.98
CA PRO A 312 10.53 8.81 9.55
C PRO A 312 10.33 8.27 10.98
N LYS A 313 11.18 7.33 11.43
CA LYS A 313 11.19 6.79 12.81
C LYS A 313 12.03 7.65 13.78
N GLY A 314 12.56 8.78 13.33
CA GLY A 314 13.38 9.69 14.13
C GLY A 314 14.84 9.25 14.35
N ALA A 315 15.26 8.14 13.74
CA ALA A 315 16.60 7.60 13.86
C ALA A 315 17.52 8.13 12.75
N MET A 316 18.82 8.23 13.04
CA MET A 316 19.85 8.56 12.04
C MET A 316 20.08 7.35 11.15
N GLY A 317 19.49 7.33 9.95
CA GLY A 317 19.66 6.21 9.04
C GLY A 317 19.07 6.46 7.65
N PRO A 318 19.45 5.62 6.68
CA PRO A 318 18.98 5.73 5.30
C PRO A 318 17.48 5.44 5.20
N GLN A 319 16.87 5.97 4.15
CA GLN A 319 15.50 5.70 3.74
C GLN A 319 15.47 4.70 2.58
N ASN A 320 14.34 4.01 2.40
CA ASN A 320 14.09 3.11 1.28
C ASN A 320 12.79 3.53 0.59
N GLU A 321 12.81 3.68 -0.72
CA GLU A 321 11.62 3.90 -1.54
C GLU A 321 11.46 2.75 -2.54
N CYS A 322 10.28 2.15 -2.54
CA CYS A 322 9.85 1.19 -3.56
C CYS A 322 8.83 1.89 -4.46
N LEU A 323 9.14 1.99 -5.75
CA LEU A 323 8.24 2.65 -6.71
C LEU A 323 6.99 1.84 -7.04
N GLN A 324 6.87 0.60 -6.52
CA GLN A 324 5.93 -0.36 -7.08
C GLN A 324 4.48 -0.11 -6.67
N TRP A 325 4.14 0.37 -5.46
CA TRP A 325 2.74 0.65 -5.04
C TRP A 325 2.64 1.69 -3.91
N ARG A 326 2.17 2.92 -4.20
CA ARG A 326 2.22 4.07 -3.27
C ARG A 326 1.02 4.23 -2.31
N LEU A 327 -0.13 3.62 -2.63
CA LEU A 327 -1.40 3.91 -1.95
C LEU A 327 -1.64 3.11 -0.67
N VAL A 328 -1.04 1.91 -0.54
CA VAL A 328 -1.31 1.00 0.59
C VAL A 328 0.00 0.42 1.15
N PRO A 329 0.70 1.14 2.04
CA PRO A 329 2.02 0.72 2.56
C PRO A 329 1.99 -0.55 3.41
N SER A 330 0.83 -0.93 3.95
CA SER A 330 0.63 -2.13 4.79
C SER A 330 0.43 -3.42 3.99
N LEU A 331 0.36 -3.33 2.65
CA LEU A 331 0.08 -4.46 1.78
C LEU A 331 1.28 -5.41 1.71
N ASP A 332 1.07 -6.67 2.12
CA ASP A 332 2.08 -7.71 2.05
C ASP A 332 2.02 -8.42 0.70
N LEU A 333 2.71 -7.86 -0.30
CA LEU A 333 2.74 -8.40 -1.65
C LEU A 333 3.47 -9.75 -1.75
N ASP A 334 4.48 -9.98 -0.90
CA ASP A 334 5.25 -11.21 -0.93
C ASP A 334 4.36 -12.42 -0.60
N LYS A 335 3.36 -12.27 0.29
CA LYS A 335 2.35 -13.31 0.49
C LYS A 335 1.58 -13.64 -0.78
N VAL A 336 1.14 -12.63 -1.53
CA VAL A 336 0.34 -12.82 -2.75
C VAL A 336 1.19 -13.46 -3.84
N VAL A 337 2.40 -12.93 -4.10
CA VAL A 337 3.32 -13.38 -5.15
C VAL A 337 3.70 -14.86 -4.97
N ASN A 338 3.95 -15.28 -3.73
CA ASN A 338 4.39 -16.64 -3.40
C ASN A 338 3.25 -17.67 -3.24
N THR A 339 1.99 -17.23 -3.25
CA THR A 339 0.83 -18.12 -3.10
C THR A 339 0.73 -19.08 -4.29
N LYS A 340 0.58 -20.38 -4.02
CA LYS A 340 0.33 -21.41 -5.04
C LYS A 340 -1.17 -21.56 -5.28
N CYS A 341 -1.62 -21.21 -6.49
CA CYS A 341 -3.03 -21.25 -6.87
C CYS A 341 -3.33 -22.45 -7.77
N LEU A 342 -4.25 -23.31 -7.33
CA LEU A 342 -4.80 -24.40 -8.13
C LEU A 342 -6.14 -23.97 -8.74
N LEU A 343 -6.24 -23.99 -10.07
CA LEU A 343 -7.43 -23.58 -10.82
C LEU A 343 -8.09 -24.83 -11.41
N LEU A 344 -9.19 -25.26 -10.79
CA LEU A 344 -9.99 -26.39 -11.26
C LEU A 344 -11.00 -25.86 -12.27
N GLY A 345 -10.66 -26.00 -13.55
CA GLY A 345 -11.38 -25.44 -14.70
C GLY A 345 -10.55 -24.38 -15.43
N ALA A 346 -10.28 -24.61 -16.71
CA ALA A 346 -9.59 -23.70 -17.62
C ALA A 346 -10.57 -23.09 -18.64
N GLY A 347 -11.85 -22.98 -18.26
CA GLY A 347 -12.89 -22.32 -19.04
C GLY A 347 -12.88 -20.79 -18.88
N THR A 348 -14.06 -20.18 -19.07
CA THR A 348 -14.24 -18.72 -19.04
C THR A 348 -13.78 -18.12 -17.70
N LEU A 349 -14.17 -18.73 -16.57
CA LEU A 349 -13.73 -18.31 -15.24
C LEU A 349 -12.23 -18.52 -15.03
N GLY A 350 -11.73 -19.72 -15.33
CA GLY A 350 -10.31 -20.07 -15.21
C GLY A 350 -9.37 -19.08 -15.90
N CYS A 351 -9.69 -18.71 -17.14
CA CYS A 351 -8.91 -17.75 -17.90
C CYS A 351 -8.91 -16.35 -17.26
N ASN A 352 -10.06 -15.87 -16.79
CA ASN A 352 -10.18 -14.54 -16.17
C ASN A 352 -9.48 -14.51 -14.80
N VAL A 353 -9.69 -15.52 -13.97
CA VAL A 353 -9.01 -15.67 -12.67
C VAL A 353 -7.50 -15.68 -12.86
N ALA A 354 -6.97 -16.48 -13.80
CA ALA A 354 -5.53 -16.56 -14.05
C ALA A 354 -4.93 -15.22 -14.49
N ARG A 355 -5.61 -14.46 -15.37
CA ARG A 355 -5.14 -13.13 -15.78
C ARG A 355 -5.13 -12.14 -14.61
N THR A 356 -6.14 -12.17 -13.75
CA THR A 356 -6.19 -11.32 -12.55
C THR A 356 -5.12 -11.72 -11.53
N LEU A 357 -4.88 -13.02 -11.32
CA LEU A 357 -3.79 -13.53 -10.47
C LEU A 357 -2.42 -13.04 -10.95
N MET A 358 -2.15 -13.11 -12.27
CA MET A 358 -0.92 -12.54 -12.84
C MET A 358 -0.82 -11.02 -12.63
N GLY A 359 -1.94 -10.29 -12.70
CA GLY A 359 -2.00 -8.85 -12.41
C GLY A 359 -1.57 -8.51 -10.98
N TRP A 360 -1.91 -9.39 -10.03
CA TRP A 360 -1.46 -9.33 -8.63
C TRP A 360 -0.04 -9.85 -8.39
N GLY A 361 0.63 -10.37 -9.43
CA GLY A 361 2.00 -10.87 -9.38
C GLY A 361 2.15 -12.32 -8.92
N VAL A 362 1.05 -13.08 -8.79
CA VAL A 362 1.09 -14.52 -8.44
C VAL A 362 1.94 -15.27 -9.47
N ARG A 363 2.88 -16.09 -8.98
CA ARG A 363 3.81 -16.82 -9.84
C ARG A 363 3.45 -18.27 -10.07
N HIS A 364 2.79 -18.93 -9.13
CA HIS A 364 2.51 -20.37 -9.21
C HIS A 364 1.05 -20.63 -9.54
N ILE A 365 0.76 -21.02 -10.78
CA ILE A 365 -0.61 -21.24 -11.27
C ILE A 365 -0.71 -22.62 -11.93
N THR A 366 -1.54 -23.49 -11.38
CA THR A 366 -1.76 -24.84 -11.92
C THR A 366 -3.18 -24.98 -12.43
N PHE A 367 -3.36 -25.43 -13.67
CA PHE A 367 -4.66 -25.71 -14.26
C PHE A 367 -5.00 -27.19 -14.27
N VAL A 368 -6.26 -27.50 -14.02
CA VAL A 368 -6.84 -28.83 -14.24
C VAL A 368 -8.08 -28.69 -15.12
N ASP A 369 -8.07 -29.31 -16.30
CA ASP A 369 -9.20 -29.33 -17.24
C ASP A 369 -9.03 -30.48 -18.24
N ASN A 370 -10.10 -31.23 -18.53
CA ASN A 370 -10.06 -32.37 -19.46
C ASN A 370 -10.49 -32.01 -20.90
N ALA A 371 -10.98 -30.79 -21.12
CA ALA A 371 -11.57 -30.40 -22.38
C ALA A 371 -10.54 -29.85 -23.38
N LYS A 372 -10.94 -29.87 -24.65
CA LYS A 372 -10.21 -29.22 -25.75
C LYS A 372 -10.84 -27.88 -26.10
N ILE A 373 -10.05 -27.00 -26.70
CA ILE A 373 -10.49 -25.68 -27.15
C ILE A 373 -11.33 -25.83 -28.42
N SER A 374 -12.54 -25.28 -28.40
CA SER A 374 -13.44 -25.22 -29.56
C SER A 374 -13.52 -23.81 -30.15
N TYR A 375 -13.99 -23.68 -31.40
CA TYR A 375 -14.07 -22.41 -32.12
C TYR A 375 -14.86 -21.30 -31.41
N SER A 376 -15.79 -21.65 -30.53
CA SER A 376 -16.58 -20.67 -29.76
C SER A 376 -15.90 -20.20 -28.48
N ASN A 377 -14.76 -20.79 -28.10
CA ASN A 377 -14.05 -20.52 -26.86
C ASN A 377 -13.24 -19.23 -26.88
N PRO A 378 -12.39 -18.91 -27.90
CA PRO A 378 -11.50 -17.75 -27.85
C PRO A 378 -12.18 -16.40 -27.54
N VAL A 379 -13.42 -16.21 -28.03
CA VAL A 379 -14.20 -14.98 -27.79
C VAL A 379 -14.70 -14.82 -26.35
N ARG A 380 -14.67 -15.89 -25.54
CA ARG A 380 -15.12 -15.92 -24.14
C ARG A 380 -14.00 -16.25 -23.16
N GLN A 381 -12.98 -16.96 -23.61
CA GLN A 381 -11.88 -17.52 -22.80
C GLN A 381 -10.58 -16.79 -23.17
N PRO A 382 -10.24 -15.69 -22.48
CA PRO A 382 -9.24 -14.71 -22.94
C PRO A 382 -7.78 -15.20 -22.96
N LEU A 383 -7.51 -16.47 -22.65
CA LEU A 383 -6.19 -17.05 -22.86
C LEU A 383 -6.04 -17.68 -24.25
N TYR A 384 -7.13 -18.04 -24.93
CA TYR A 384 -7.05 -18.82 -26.16
C TYR A 384 -7.21 -17.95 -27.40
N GLU A 385 -6.50 -18.32 -28.46
CA GLU A 385 -6.61 -17.68 -29.77
C GLU A 385 -7.23 -18.64 -30.80
N PHE A 386 -7.60 -18.12 -31.97
CA PHE A 386 -8.21 -18.93 -33.04
C PHE A 386 -7.32 -20.11 -33.45
N GLU A 387 -5.99 -19.92 -33.46
CA GLU A 387 -5.02 -20.96 -33.80
C GLU A 387 -5.05 -22.18 -32.85
N ASP A 388 -5.51 -22.00 -31.60
CA ASP A 388 -5.59 -23.08 -30.62
C ASP A 388 -6.76 -24.03 -30.88
N CYS A 389 -7.71 -23.63 -31.73
CA CYS A 389 -8.86 -24.44 -32.17
C CYS A 389 -8.51 -25.39 -33.33
N LEU A 390 -7.41 -25.14 -34.03
CA LEU A 390 -7.03 -25.90 -35.23
C LEU A 390 -6.66 -27.35 -34.87
N GLY A 391 -6.76 -28.26 -35.84
CA GLY A 391 -6.36 -29.67 -35.64
C GLY A 391 -7.18 -30.44 -34.59
N GLY A 392 -8.44 -30.03 -34.36
CA GLY A 392 -9.31 -30.65 -33.35
C GLY A 392 -9.18 -30.05 -31.95
N GLY A 393 -8.47 -28.93 -31.81
CA GLY A 393 -8.32 -28.17 -30.57
C GLY A 393 -7.22 -28.70 -29.66
N LYS A 394 -6.41 -27.79 -29.12
CA LYS A 394 -5.44 -28.11 -28.07
C LYS A 394 -6.16 -28.41 -26.74
N SER A 395 -5.50 -29.15 -25.85
CA SER A 395 -5.97 -29.31 -24.46
C SER A 395 -5.99 -27.95 -23.76
N LYS A 396 -7.09 -27.62 -23.10
CA LYS A 396 -7.27 -26.31 -22.44
C LYS A 396 -6.23 -26.07 -21.36
N ALA A 397 -6.01 -27.03 -20.47
CA ALA A 397 -5.06 -26.89 -19.37
C ALA A 397 -3.64 -26.60 -19.89
N MET A 398 -3.19 -27.34 -20.90
CA MET A 398 -1.85 -27.14 -21.49
C MET A 398 -1.74 -25.82 -22.23
N ALA A 399 -2.72 -25.51 -23.08
CA ALA A 399 -2.73 -24.26 -23.84
C ALA A 399 -2.81 -23.03 -22.93
N ALA A 400 -3.52 -23.11 -21.79
CA ALA A 400 -3.58 -22.03 -20.81
C ALA A 400 -2.19 -21.72 -20.24
N VAL A 401 -1.41 -22.76 -19.88
CA VAL A 401 -0.03 -22.62 -19.40
C VAL A 401 0.88 -21.98 -20.45
N ASP A 402 0.81 -22.46 -21.69
CA ASP A 402 1.59 -21.88 -22.80
C ASP A 402 1.30 -20.38 -22.95
N ARG A 403 0.02 -20.00 -22.83
CA ARG A 403 -0.44 -18.62 -22.98
C ARG A 403 -0.06 -17.75 -21.77
N LEU A 404 -0.13 -18.27 -20.55
CA LEU A 404 0.39 -17.57 -19.37
C LEU A 404 1.89 -17.30 -19.51
N THR A 405 2.66 -18.31 -19.93
CA THR A 405 4.12 -18.19 -20.12
C THR A 405 4.45 -17.17 -21.20
N LYS A 406 3.67 -17.12 -22.28
CA LYS A 406 3.80 -16.11 -23.34
C LYS A 406 3.47 -14.69 -22.85
N ILE A 407 2.47 -14.54 -21.98
CA ILE A 407 2.10 -13.24 -21.38
C ILE A 407 3.18 -12.77 -20.40
N PHE A 408 3.65 -13.66 -19.52
CA PHE A 408 4.70 -13.35 -18.55
C PHE A 408 5.60 -14.59 -18.31
N PRO A 409 6.83 -14.61 -18.85
CA PRO A 409 7.72 -15.78 -18.76
C PRO A 409 8.17 -16.17 -17.35
N GLY A 410 8.00 -15.31 -16.35
CA GLY A 410 8.33 -15.62 -14.96
C GLY A 410 7.22 -16.34 -14.20
N VAL A 411 6.12 -16.71 -14.85
CA VAL A 411 5.08 -17.56 -14.26
C VAL A 411 5.56 -19.01 -14.25
N ASN A 412 5.40 -19.69 -13.12
CA ASN A 412 5.52 -21.13 -13.01
C ASN A 412 4.12 -21.74 -13.21
N GLY A 413 3.82 -22.06 -14.46
CA GLY A 413 2.55 -22.63 -14.88
C GLY A 413 2.62 -24.14 -15.07
N GLU A 414 1.67 -24.89 -14.51
CA GLU A 414 1.50 -26.33 -14.76
C GLU A 414 0.08 -26.64 -15.25
N GLY A 415 -0.06 -27.65 -16.11
CA GLY A 415 -1.34 -28.01 -16.73
C GLY A 415 -1.56 -29.51 -16.67
N TYR A 416 -2.73 -29.92 -16.20
CA TYR A 416 -3.13 -31.32 -16.06
C TYR A 416 -4.40 -31.60 -16.85
N ASN A 417 -4.28 -32.44 -17.88
CA ASN A 417 -5.41 -32.92 -18.66
C ASN A 417 -6.03 -34.14 -17.98
N MET A 418 -6.91 -33.90 -16.99
CA MET A 418 -7.56 -34.96 -16.21
C MET A 418 -9.03 -34.64 -15.96
N SER A 419 -9.84 -35.69 -15.80
CA SER A 419 -11.24 -35.58 -15.40
C SER A 419 -11.37 -35.55 -13.88
N ILE A 420 -12.39 -34.87 -13.37
CA ILE A 420 -12.76 -34.91 -11.95
C ILE A 420 -14.01 -35.80 -11.82
N PRO A 421 -13.91 -36.97 -11.15
CA PRO A 421 -15.05 -37.84 -10.94
C PRO A 421 -16.21 -37.14 -10.21
N MET A 422 -17.44 -37.38 -10.68
CA MET A 422 -18.64 -36.69 -10.23
C MET A 422 -19.59 -37.65 -9.51
N PRO A 423 -20.26 -37.24 -8.43
CA PRO A 423 -21.36 -38.01 -7.82
C PRO A 423 -22.44 -38.36 -8.84
N GLY A 424 -22.96 -39.59 -8.80
CA GLY A 424 -24.00 -40.05 -9.71
C GLY A 424 -23.54 -40.44 -11.12
N HIS A 425 -22.24 -40.34 -11.43
CA HIS A 425 -21.65 -40.80 -12.69
C HIS A 425 -20.79 -42.03 -12.43
N PRO A 426 -21.27 -43.25 -12.75
CA PRO A 426 -20.56 -44.46 -12.39
C PRO A 426 -19.16 -44.53 -13.02
N VAL A 427 -18.21 -45.05 -12.27
CA VAL A 427 -16.81 -45.25 -12.69
C VAL A 427 -16.44 -46.74 -12.77
N ASN A 428 -17.36 -47.63 -12.39
CA ASN A 428 -17.16 -49.07 -12.31
C ASN A 428 -17.55 -49.84 -13.59
N PHE A 429 -17.81 -49.17 -14.71
CA PHE A 429 -18.19 -49.82 -15.98
C PHE A 429 -17.11 -50.79 -16.51
N SER A 430 -15.85 -50.59 -16.14
CA SER A 430 -14.75 -51.53 -16.40
C SER A 430 -13.65 -51.37 -15.34
N GLN A 431 -12.80 -52.39 -15.20
CA GLN A 431 -11.64 -52.33 -14.30
C GLN A 431 -10.67 -51.20 -14.69
N GLY A 432 -10.56 -50.89 -15.99
CA GLY A 432 -9.75 -49.77 -16.48
C GLY A 432 -10.29 -48.41 -16.08
N THR A 433 -11.62 -48.22 -16.17
CA THR A 433 -12.29 -46.96 -15.79
C THR A 433 -12.17 -46.69 -14.29
N LEU A 434 -12.34 -47.73 -13.46
CA LEU A 434 -12.20 -47.62 -12.01
C LEU A 434 -10.76 -47.27 -11.61
N SER A 435 -9.78 -47.92 -12.25
CA SER A 435 -8.35 -47.67 -12.01
C SER A 435 -7.91 -46.28 -12.50
N GLN A 436 -8.54 -45.75 -13.55
CA GLN A 436 -8.32 -44.37 -13.98
C GLN A 436 -8.92 -43.37 -12.99
N ALA A 437 -10.16 -43.59 -12.56
CA ALA A 437 -10.80 -42.74 -11.56
C ALA A 437 -10.01 -42.70 -10.24
N GLN A 438 -9.43 -43.83 -9.82
CA GLN A 438 -8.56 -43.87 -8.64
C GLN A 438 -7.31 -43.01 -8.81
N ARG A 439 -6.60 -43.15 -9.94
CA ARG A 439 -5.43 -42.32 -10.25
C ARG A 439 -5.78 -40.84 -10.35
N ASP A 440 -6.94 -40.52 -10.92
CA ASP A 440 -7.41 -39.14 -11.02
C ASP A 440 -7.73 -38.56 -9.63
N VAL A 441 -8.33 -39.34 -8.73
CA VAL A 441 -8.55 -38.93 -7.34
C VAL A 441 -7.22 -38.71 -6.62
N GLU A 442 -6.28 -39.64 -6.71
CA GLU A 442 -4.96 -39.55 -6.06
C GLU A 442 -4.18 -38.31 -6.54
N GLN A 443 -4.21 -38.04 -7.84
CA GLN A 443 -3.56 -36.87 -8.42
C GLN A 443 -4.26 -35.57 -8.00
N LEU A 444 -5.61 -35.52 -7.95
CA LEU A 444 -6.34 -34.36 -7.46
C LEU A 444 -6.06 -34.09 -5.98
N GLU A 445 -6.00 -35.14 -5.17
CA GLU A 445 -5.61 -35.07 -3.76
C GLU A 445 -4.22 -34.51 -3.57
N LYS A 446 -3.25 -34.94 -4.38
CA LYS A 446 -1.89 -34.42 -4.38
C LYS A 446 -1.87 -32.93 -4.73
N LEU A 447 -2.50 -32.55 -5.83
CA LEU A 447 -2.57 -31.16 -6.27
C LEU A 447 -3.19 -30.26 -5.20
N ILE A 448 -4.32 -30.64 -4.61
CA ILE A 448 -4.94 -29.85 -3.53
C ILE A 448 -4.00 -29.72 -2.31
N SER A 449 -3.20 -30.75 -2.00
CA SER A 449 -2.24 -30.71 -0.89
C SER A 449 -1.08 -29.75 -1.13
N GLU A 450 -0.57 -29.70 -2.36
CA GLU A 450 0.63 -28.94 -2.74
C GLU A 450 0.37 -27.45 -2.96
N HIS A 451 -0.91 -27.05 -3.08
CA HIS A 451 -1.33 -25.67 -3.32
C HIS A 451 -1.91 -25.02 -2.06
N ASP A 452 -1.83 -23.69 -1.98
CA ASP A 452 -2.28 -22.91 -0.83
C ASP A 452 -3.77 -22.54 -0.96
N VAL A 453 -4.17 -22.17 -2.18
CA VAL A 453 -5.54 -21.74 -2.51
C VAL A 453 -6.06 -22.55 -3.69
N VAL A 454 -7.28 -23.08 -3.53
CA VAL A 454 -7.99 -23.85 -4.56
C VAL A 454 -9.16 -23.03 -5.10
N PHE A 455 -9.17 -22.78 -6.40
CA PHE A 455 -10.27 -22.14 -7.10
C PHE A 455 -11.17 -23.19 -7.76
N LEU A 456 -12.45 -23.21 -7.40
CA LEU A 456 -13.46 -24.06 -8.04
C LEU A 456 -14.15 -23.25 -9.15
N LEU A 457 -13.77 -23.51 -10.40
CA LEU A 457 -14.14 -22.73 -11.58
C LEU A 457 -14.78 -23.61 -12.67
N MET A 458 -15.40 -24.69 -12.22
CA MET A 458 -15.98 -25.75 -13.05
C MET A 458 -17.35 -25.34 -13.58
N ASP A 459 -17.86 -26.07 -14.55
CA ASP A 459 -19.11 -25.79 -15.27
C ASP A 459 -20.34 -26.43 -14.63
N THR A 460 -20.16 -27.52 -13.89
CA THR A 460 -21.25 -28.25 -13.23
C THR A 460 -21.12 -28.24 -11.72
N ARG A 461 -22.24 -28.40 -11.03
CA ARG A 461 -22.28 -28.49 -9.57
C ARG A 461 -21.63 -29.77 -9.07
N GLU A 462 -21.88 -30.89 -9.74
CA GLU A 462 -21.46 -32.23 -9.33
C GLU A 462 -19.94 -32.32 -9.29
N SER A 463 -19.28 -31.70 -10.28
CA SER A 463 -17.83 -31.69 -10.39
C SER A 463 -17.13 -30.87 -9.30
N ARG A 464 -17.83 -29.94 -8.64
CA ARG A 464 -17.33 -29.19 -7.48
C ARG A 464 -17.31 -30.02 -6.19
N TRP A 465 -18.07 -31.12 -6.12
CA TRP A 465 -18.26 -31.88 -4.88
C TRP A 465 -16.96 -32.50 -4.37
N LEU A 466 -16.28 -33.29 -5.21
CA LEU A 466 -15.07 -34.01 -4.82
C LEU A 466 -13.95 -33.04 -4.36
N PRO A 467 -13.61 -31.97 -5.12
CA PRO A 467 -12.67 -30.96 -4.65
C PRO A 467 -13.07 -30.30 -3.33
N THR A 468 -14.37 -30.09 -3.09
CA THR A 468 -14.87 -29.49 -1.84
C THR A 468 -14.60 -30.41 -0.65
N VAL A 469 -14.87 -31.71 -0.79
CA VAL A 469 -14.62 -32.72 0.26
C VAL A 469 -13.13 -32.79 0.57
N ILE A 470 -12.29 -32.98 -0.46
CA ILE A 470 -10.84 -33.10 -0.30
C ILE A 470 -10.27 -31.84 0.35
N ALA A 471 -10.63 -30.64 -0.13
CA ALA A 471 -10.11 -29.38 0.40
C ALA A 471 -10.57 -29.13 1.84
N ALA A 472 -11.80 -29.51 2.20
CA ALA A 472 -12.30 -29.40 3.57
C ALA A 472 -11.52 -30.31 4.53
N SER A 473 -11.30 -31.58 4.15
CA SER A 473 -10.49 -32.52 4.93
C SER A 473 -9.04 -32.06 5.07
N LYS A 474 -8.42 -31.62 3.95
CA LYS A 474 -7.04 -31.12 3.91
C LYS A 474 -6.87 -29.69 4.42
N ARG A 475 -7.95 -29.04 4.88
CA ARG A 475 -7.96 -27.68 5.44
C ARG A 475 -7.32 -26.66 4.49
N LYS A 476 -7.74 -26.69 3.23
CA LYS A 476 -7.29 -25.77 2.19
C LYS A 476 -8.26 -24.62 2.02
N LEU A 477 -7.73 -23.43 1.73
CA LEU A 477 -8.55 -22.27 1.41
C LEU A 477 -9.18 -22.50 0.03
N VAL A 478 -10.51 -22.45 -0.02
CA VAL A 478 -11.26 -22.62 -1.26
C VAL A 478 -11.97 -21.33 -1.62
N VAL A 479 -11.83 -20.91 -2.87
CA VAL A 479 -12.63 -19.86 -3.50
C VAL A 479 -13.45 -20.48 -4.62
N ASN A 480 -14.77 -20.50 -4.45
CA ASN A 480 -15.70 -21.01 -5.45
C ASN A 480 -16.29 -19.85 -6.25
N ALA A 481 -16.32 -19.97 -7.58
CA ALA A 481 -17.07 -19.08 -8.46
C ALA A 481 -17.99 -19.89 -9.39
N ALA A 482 -19.24 -19.45 -9.49
CA ALA A 482 -20.29 -20.07 -10.30
C ALA A 482 -21.09 -18.98 -11.03
N LEU A 483 -21.59 -19.33 -12.22
CA LEU A 483 -22.27 -18.40 -13.13
C LEU A 483 -23.67 -18.91 -13.47
N GLY A 484 -24.62 -17.97 -13.51
CA GLY A 484 -25.94 -18.15 -14.10
C GLY A 484 -26.06 -17.39 -15.42
N PHE A 485 -27.28 -17.14 -15.88
CA PHE A 485 -27.54 -16.33 -17.06
C PHE A 485 -27.15 -14.86 -16.86
N ASP A 486 -27.70 -14.22 -15.82
CA ASP A 486 -27.50 -12.80 -15.46
C ASP A 486 -26.99 -12.62 -14.02
N THR A 487 -26.67 -13.71 -13.33
CA THR A 487 -26.21 -13.74 -11.93
C THR A 487 -24.88 -14.48 -11.78
N PHE A 488 -24.17 -14.20 -10.70
CA PHE A 488 -22.99 -14.98 -10.30
C PHE A 488 -22.93 -15.14 -8.78
N VAL A 489 -22.20 -16.15 -8.33
CA VAL A 489 -21.79 -16.29 -6.93
C VAL A 489 -20.30 -16.51 -6.84
N VAL A 490 -19.65 -15.74 -5.97
CA VAL A 490 -18.26 -15.92 -5.56
C VAL A 490 -18.26 -16.13 -4.06
N MET A 491 -17.67 -17.21 -3.55
CA MET A 491 -17.66 -17.47 -2.11
C MET A 491 -16.41 -18.20 -1.65
N ARG A 492 -16.02 -17.97 -0.40
CA ARG A 492 -14.98 -18.77 0.27
C ARG A 492 -15.61 -19.86 1.12
N HIS A 493 -15.03 -21.05 1.16
CA HIS A 493 -15.49 -22.09 2.08
C HIS A 493 -14.95 -21.86 3.50
N GLY A 494 -15.64 -22.41 4.50
CA GLY A 494 -15.13 -22.39 5.87
C GLY A 494 -13.91 -23.27 6.06
N LEU A 495 -12.84 -22.70 6.62
CA LEU A 495 -11.58 -23.40 6.84
C LEU A 495 -11.66 -24.23 8.13
N LYS A 496 -11.64 -25.57 8.03
CA LYS A 496 -11.82 -26.44 9.20
C LYS A 496 -10.67 -26.28 10.21
N LYS A 497 -10.98 -26.39 11.50
CA LYS A 497 -9.99 -26.41 12.58
C LYS A 497 -9.28 -27.77 12.64
N PRO A 498 -8.03 -27.83 13.14
CA PRO A 498 -7.40 -29.10 13.45
C PRO A 498 -8.21 -29.90 14.48
N PRO A 499 -8.24 -31.25 14.38
CA PRO A 499 -8.70 -32.11 15.45
C PRO A 499 -7.93 -31.75 16.71
N ILE A 500 -8.65 -31.44 17.79
CA ILE A 500 -8.04 -31.22 19.10
C ILE A 500 -7.44 -32.56 19.52
N GLY A 501 -6.12 -32.66 19.55
CA GLY A 501 -5.45 -33.78 20.19
C GLY A 501 -5.90 -33.84 21.65
N GLN A 502 -6.26 -35.04 22.14
CA GLN A 502 -6.47 -35.32 23.55
C GLN A 502 -5.15 -35.06 24.30
N ASN A 503 -4.86 -33.78 24.62
CA ASN A 503 -3.86 -33.29 25.58
C ASN A 503 -3.81 -31.75 25.57
N ALA A 504 -4.96 -31.09 25.49
CA ALA A 504 -5.10 -29.72 25.96
C ALA A 504 -6.14 -29.75 27.07
N SER A 505 -5.68 -29.51 28.30
CA SER A 505 -6.51 -29.22 29.46
C SER A 505 -7.64 -28.28 29.05
N ALA A 506 -8.88 -28.67 29.37
CA ALA A 506 -10.06 -27.83 29.22
C ALA A 506 -9.86 -26.52 29.99
N GLY A 507 -9.25 -25.53 29.34
CA GLY A 507 -9.46 -24.14 29.67
C GLY A 507 -10.89 -23.84 29.28
N ALA A 508 -11.77 -23.76 30.28
CA ALA A 508 -13.11 -23.25 30.09
C ALA A 508 -13.01 -21.93 29.32
N ASP A 509 -13.69 -21.84 28.17
CA ASP A 509 -14.06 -20.56 27.56
C ASP A 509 -14.97 -19.83 28.56
N SER A 510 -14.36 -19.20 29.56
CA SER A 510 -15.03 -18.29 30.49
C SER A 510 -14.96 -16.87 29.91
N SER A 511 -15.51 -16.69 28.72
CA SER A 511 -16.05 -15.39 28.29
C SER A 511 -17.55 -15.45 28.54
N PRO A 512 -18.14 -14.53 29.33
CA PRO A 512 -19.58 -14.54 29.57
C PRO A 512 -20.30 -14.39 28.22
N PRO A 513 -21.51 -14.97 28.05
CA PRO A 513 -22.30 -14.72 26.85
C PRO A 513 -22.50 -13.21 26.77
N ALA A 514 -21.97 -12.60 25.70
CA ALA A 514 -22.24 -11.21 25.40
C ALA A 514 -23.75 -11.01 25.46
N HIS A 515 -24.20 -10.05 26.28
CA HIS A 515 -25.59 -9.66 26.38
C HIS A 515 -26.18 -9.57 24.97
N THR A 516 -27.12 -10.45 24.67
CA THR A 516 -27.95 -10.37 23.48
C THR A 516 -28.69 -9.05 23.54
N VAL A 517 -28.17 -8.05 22.83
CA VAL A 517 -28.94 -6.89 22.43
C VAL A 517 -30.07 -7.42 21.55
N PRO A 518 -31.35 -7.22 21.90
CA PRO A 518 -32.46 -7.66 21.06
C PRO A 518 -32.44 -6.80 19.79
N GLY A 519 -31.79 -7.29 18.73
CA GLY A 519 -31.72 -6.57 17.45
C GLY A 519 -30.58 -6.94 16.49
N SER A 520 -29.49 -7.59 16.93
CA SER A 520 -28.44 -8.02 16.00
C SER A 520 -28.84 -9.32 15.28
N SER A 521 -28.86 -9.32 13.94
CA SER A 521 -29.22 -10.50 13.16
C SER A 521 -28.35 -11.70 13.54
N LEU A 522 -28.95 -12.88 13.69
CA LEU A 522 -28.30 -14.17 14.05
C LEU A 522 -27.15 -14.58 13.09
N PHE A 523 -26.91 -13.82 12.03
CA PHE A 523 -25.93 -14.09 10.97
C PHE A 523 -24.82 -13.04 10.87
N SER A 524 -24.81 -12.03 11.74
CA SER A 524 -23.71 -11.08 11.88
C SER A 524 -22.60 -11.72 12.73
N ASN A 525 -21.36 -11.77 12.21
CA ASN A 525 -20.16 -12.33 12.86
C ASN A 525 -19.97 -13.86 12.88
N ILE A 526 -20.13 -14.52 11.73
CA ILE A 526 -19.77 -15.96 11.61
C ILE A 526 -18.24 -16.13 11.50
N PRO A 527 -17.59 -16.86 12.42
CA PRO A 527 -16.16 -17.15 12.33
C PRO A 527 -15.79 -17.95 11.09
N GLY A 528 -14.60 -17.72 10.51
CA GLY A 528 -14.19 -18.35 9.25
C GLY A 528 -14.27 -19.88 9.24
N HIS A 529 -13.99 -20.53 10.37
CA HIS A 529 -14.08 -22.00 10.49
C HIS A 529 -15.50 -22.57 10.55
N LYS A 530 -16.51 -21.72 10.76
CA LYS A 530 -17.93 -22.08 10.79
C LYS A 530 -18.68 -21.66 9.53
N LEU A 531 -18.00 -21.11 8.52
CA LEU A 531 -18.65 -20.73 7.27
C LEU A 531 -19.06 -21.96 6.45
N GLY A 532 -20.20 -21.84 5.79
CA GLY A 532 -20.70 -22.87 4.88
C GLY A 532 -19.81 -23.07 3.65
N CYS A 533 -19.86 -24.26 3.07
CA CYS A 533 -19.37 -24.47 1.71
C CYS A 533 -20.48 -24.23 0.69
N TYR A 534 -20.17 -24.36 -0.60
CA TYR A 534 -21.13 -24.25 -1.70
C TYR A 534 -22.39 -25.12 -1.51
N PHE A 535 -22.25 -26.29 -0.89
CA PHE A 535 -23.32 -27.26 -0.66
C PHE A 535 -24.09 -27.08 0.66
N CYS A 536 -23.76 -26.09 1.50
CA CYS A 536 -24.45 -25.90 2.79
C CYS A 536 -25.81 -25.22 2.67
N ASN A 537 -26.03 -24.44 1.62
CA ASN A 537 -27.25 -23.63 1.46
C ASN A 537 -28.27 -24.27 0.51
N ASP A 538 -28.03 -25.51 0.10
CA ASP A 538 -28.95 -26.27 -0.77
C ASP A 538 -29.38 -27.54 -0.03
N VAL A 539 -30.69 -27.78 -0.04
CA VAL A 539 -31.31 -28.94 0.63
C VAL A 539 -31.30 -30.18 -0.25
N VAL A 540 -30.62 -30.20 -1.41
CA VAL A 540 -30.57 -31.37 -2.29
C VAL A 540 -29.12 -31.80 -2.55
N ALA A 541 -28.83 -33.11 -2.57
CA ALA A 541 -27.52 -33.65 -2.92
C ALA A 541 -27.14 -33.40 -4.40
N PRO A 542 -25.84 -33.28 -4.73
CA PRO A 542 -25.40 -33.33 -6.11
C PRO A 542 -25.73 -34.69 -6.75
N GLY A 543 -26.33 -34.65 -7.94
CA GLY A 543 -26.69 -35.80 -8.79
C GLY A 543 -26.78 -35.34 -10.26
N ASP A 544 -27.14 -36.21 -11.21
CA ASP A 544 -27.15 -35.86 -12.65
C ASP A 544 -28.07 -34.66 -12.96
N SER A 545 -27.47 -33.47 -13.09
CA SER A 545 -28.16 -32.18 -13.26
C SER A 545 -28.40 -31.80 -14.71
N THR A 546 -28.13 -32.70 -15.67
CA THR A 546 -28.33 -32.47 -17.11
C THR A 546 -29.79 -32.24 -17.51
N ARG A 547 -30.74 -32.27 -16.56
CA ARG A 547 -32.19 -32.18 -16.84
C ARG A 547 -32.95 -31.02 -16.16
N ASP A 548 -32.49 -30.34 -15.10
CA ASP A 548 -33.28 -29.24 -14.47
C ASP A 548 -32.45 -28.28 -13.56
N ARG A 549 -32.48 -26.94 -13.85
CA ARG A 549 -32.09 -25.71 -13.05
C ARG A 549 -31.20 -24.70 -13.79
N THR A 550 -31.36 -23.38 -13.60
CA THR A 550 -30.67 -22.34 -14.40
C THR A 550 -29.29 -21.85 -13.90
N LEU A 551 -28.86 -22.19 -12.68
CA LEU A 551 -27.55 -21.79 -12.12
C LEU A 551 -26.63 -23.02 -12.05
N ASP A 552 -25.39 -22.91 -12.57
CA ASP A 552 -24.44 -24.03 -12.68
C ASP A 552 -24.94 -25.22 -13.55
N GLN A 553 -25.86 -24.96 -14.48
CA GLN A 553 -26.21 -25.93 -15.51
C GLN A 553 -25.11 -25.99 -16.57
N GLN A 554 -24.70 -27.19 -16.95
CA GLN A 554 -23.85 -27.41 -18.12
C GLN A 554 -24.48 -26.70 -19.33
N CYS A 555 -23.69 -25.92 -20.07
CA CYS A 555 -24.15 -25.14 -21.24
C CYS A 555 -25.06 -23.92 -20.95
N THR A 556 -25.09 -23.38 -19.73
CA THR A 556 -25.78 -22.09 -19.48
C THR A 556 -25.13 -20.96 -20.30
N VAL A 557 -25.90 -20.31 -21.16
CA VAL A 557 -25.44 -19.13 -21.90
C VAL A 557 -25.37 -17.93 -20.95
N SER A 558 -24.25 -17.71 -20.29
CA SER A 558 -24.04 -16.54 -19.43
C SER A 558 -23.80 -15.26 -20.24
N ARG A 559 -24.29 -14.12 -19.74
CA ARG A 559 -23.90 -12.80 -20.27
C ARG A 559 -22.37 -12.62 -20.16
N PRO A 560 -21.67 -12.21 -21.24
CA PRO A 560 -20.19 -12.22 -21.28
C PRO A 560 -19.48 -11.46 -20.15
N GLY A 561 -20.10 -10.38 -19.64
CA GLY A 561 -19.53 -9.58 -18.55
C GLY A 561 -19.42 -10.31 -17.20
N LEU A 562 -20.26 -11.33 -16.95
CA LEU A 562 -20.33 -11.99 -15.65
C LEU A 562 -19.03 -12.69 -15.26
N ALA A 563 -18.39 -13.40 -16.20
CA ALA A 563 -17.19 -14.16 -15.90
C ALA A 563 -15.99 -13.24 -15.58
N MET A 564 -15.92 -12.07 -16.20
CA MET A 564 -14.90 -11.06 -15.88
C MET A 564 -15.11 -10.50 -14.47
N ILE A 565 -16.35 -10.13 -14.13
CA ILE A 565 -16.70 -9.61 -12.80
C ILE A 565 -16.47 -10.68 -11.73
N ALA A 566 -17.01 -11.88 -11.90
CA ALA A 566 -16.87 -12.98 -10.95
C ALA A 566 -15.40 -13.43 -10.81
N GLY A 567 -14.67 -13.51 -11.92
CA GLY A 567 -13.24 -13.87 -11.90
C GLY A 567 -12.39 -12.83 -11.17
N ALA A 568 -12.65 -11.53 -11.38
CA ALA A 568 -11.99 -10.46 -10.64
C ALA A 568 -12.31 -10.54 -9.15
N LEU A 569 -13.59 -10.61 -8.78
CA LEU A 569 -14.04 -10.68 -7.39
C LEU A 569 -13.51 -11.92 -6.65
N ALA A 570 -13.35 -13.05 -7.34
CA ALA A 570 -12.76 -14.26 -6.76
C ALA A 570 -11.29 -14.03 -6.34
N VAL A 571 -10.51 -13.36 -7.19
CA VAL A 571 -9.11 -13.04 -6.89
C VAL A 571 -9.01 -11.95 -5.82
N GLU A 572 -9.80 -10.88 -5.92
CA GLU A 572 -9.84 -9.83 -4.89
C GLU A 572 -10.21 -10.40 -3.52
N MET A 573 -11.19 -11.32 -3.46
CA MET A 573 -11.53 -12.01 -2.22
C MET A 573 -10.36 -12.85 -1.68
N MET A 574 -9.64 -13.58 -2.54
CA MET A 574 -8.42 -14.29 -2.11
C MET A 574 -7.39 -13.32 -1.52
N VAL A 575 -7.10 -12.22 -2.21
CA VAL A 575 -6.08 -11.25 -1.76
C VAL A 575 -6.51 -10.64 -0.43
N SER A 576 -7.76 -10.20 -0.27
CA SER A 576 -8.26 -9.68 1.01
C SER A 576 -8.16 -10.71 2.15
N ILE A 577 -8.42 -11.99 1.88
CA ILE A 577 -8.22 -13.06 2.88
C ILE A 577 -6.75 -13.16 3.27
N LEU A 578 -5.82 -13.16 2.32
CA LEU A 578 -4.37 -13.29 2.58
C LEU A 578 -3.79 -12.08 3.34
N GLN A 579 -4.39 -10.90 3.15
CA GLN A 579 -3.99 -9.67 3.86
C GLN A 579 -4.58 -9.58 5.27
N HIS A 580 -5.67 -10.30 5.56
CA HIS A 580 -6.26 -10.33 6.89
C HIS A 580 -5.35 -11.08 7.88
N SER A 581 -5.25 -10.59 9.12
CA SER A 581 -4.41 -11.22 10.18
C SER A 581 -4.76 -12.69 10.43
N GLU A 582 -6.06 -12.99 10.53
CA GLU A 582 -6.60 -14.35 10.69
C GLU A 582 -6.64 -15.21 9.40
N GLY A 583 -6.24 -14.67 8.25
CA GLY A 583 -6.27 -15.40 6.98
C GLY A 583 -7.64 -16.03 6.68
N GLY A 584 -7.64 -17.32 6.32
CA GLY A 584 -8.87 -18.08 6.05
C GLY A 584 -9.83 -18.23 7.25
N TYR A 585 -9.37 -17.95 8.47
CA TYR A 585 -10.20 -17.97 9.68
C TYR A 585 -10.92 -16.65 9.96
N ALA A 586 -10.65 -15.60 9.16
CA ALA A 586 -11.30 -14.30 9.27
C ALA A 586 -12.83 -14.42 9.35
N VAL A 587 -13.43 -13.56 10.16
CA VAL A 587 -14.90 -13.43 10.29
C VAL A 587 -15.47 -12.90 8.97
N ALA A 588 -16.65 -13.38 8.58
CA ALA A 588 -17.29 -12.89 7.37
C ALA A 588 -17.87 -11.49 7.56
N SER A 589 -17.42 -10.54 6.74
CA SER A 589 -18.04 -9.22 6.64
C SER A 589 -19.40 -9.30 5.96
N SER A 590 -20.36 -8.53 6.47
CA SER A 590 -21.72 -8.37 5.95
C SER A 590 -21.92 -7.01 5.26
N SER A 591 -23.08 -6.81 4.64
CA SER A 591 -23.44 -5.51 4.04
C SER A 591 -23.52 -4.37 5.06
N ASP A 592 -23.81 -4.70 6.33
CA ASP A 592 -23.97 -3.72 7.41
C ASP A 592 -22.60 -3.21 7.90
N ASP A 593 -21.53 -3.96 7.65
CA ASP A 593 -20.16 -3.60 8.01
C ASP A 593 -19.53 -2.53 7.10
N ARG A 594 -20.25 -2.07 6.06
CA ARG A 594 -19.78 -1.00 5.14
C ARG A 594 -19.49 0.34 5.84
N MET A 595 -20.08 0.56 7.03
CA MET A 595 -19.92 1.80 7.81
C MET A 595 -18.82 1.70 8.88
N ASN A 596 -18.22 0.53 9.09
CA ASN A 596 -17.17 0.30 10.07
C ASN A 596 -15.77 0.44 9.43
N GLU A 597 -14.74 0.61 10.27
CA GLU A 597 -13.36 0.52 9.77
C GLU A 597 -13.13 -0.85 9.12
N PRO A 598 -12.60 -0.90 7.88
CA PRO A 598 -12.45 -2.15 7.15
C PRO A 598 -11.43 -3.05 7.84
N PRO A 599 -11.67 -4.38 7.88
CA PRO A 599 -10.81 -5.34 8.58
C PRO A 599 -9.44 -5.52 7.91
N THR A 600 -9.28 -5.04 6.68
CA THR A 600 -8.02 -5.06 5.94
C THR A 600 -7.81 -3.72 5.25
N SER A 601 -6.56 -3.42 4.88
CA SER A 601 -6.24 -2.25 4.06
C SER A 601 -6.81 -2.31 2.63
N LEU A 602 -7.39 -3.46 2.23
CA LEU A 602 -8.08 -3.65 0.96
C LEU A 602 -9.62 -3.67 1.11
N GLY A 603 -10.14 -3.45 2.32
CA GLY A 603 -11.58 -3.45 2.58
C GLY A 603 -12.08 -4.71 3.29
N LEU A 604 -13.30 -5.12 2.92
CA LEU A 604 -14.07 -6.20 3.55
C LEU A 604 -13.56 -7.60 3.17
N VAL A 605 -13.86 -8.59 4.03
CA VAL A 605 -13.61 -10.02 3.77
C VAL A 605 -14.94 -10.79 3.83
N PRO A 606 -15.74 -10.78 2.74
CA PRO A 606 -17.05 -11.41 2.73
C PRO A 606 -16.97 -12.95 2.77
N HIS A 607 -18.10 -13.58 3.10
CA HIS A 607 -18.29 -15.03 2.89
C HIS A 607 -18.70 -15.32 1.45
N GLN A 608 -19.79 -14.69 1.00
CA GLN A 608 -20.30 -14.80 -0.36
C GLN A 608 -20.49 -13.41 -0.95
N ILE A 609 -20.30 -13.30 -2.25
CA ILE A 609 -20.68 -12.15 -3.08
C ILE A 609 -21.63 -12.71 -4.13
N ARG A 610 -22.88 -12.27 -4.09
CA ARG A 610 -23.88 -12.61 -5.11
C ARG A 610 -24.20 -11.37 -5.91
N GLY A 611 -23.93 -11.42 -7.21
CA GLY A 611 -24.15 -10.29 -8.10
C GLY A 611 -25.27 -10.54 -9.09
N PHE A 612 -26.00 -9.47 -9.38
CA PHE A 612 -27.14 -9.44 -10.29
C PHE A 612 -26.88 -8.39 -11.37
N LEU A 613 -26.46 -8.82 -12.56
CA LEU A 613 -26.09 -7.90 -13.65
C LEU A 613 -27.30 -7.19 -14.26
N SER A 614 -28.51 -7.72 -14.09
CA SER A 614 -29.76 -7.05 -14.46
C SER A 614 -30.04 -5.83 -13.59
N ARG A 615 -29.53 -5.79 -12.35
CA ARG A 615 -29.72 -4.70 -11.38
C ARG A 615 -28.46 -3.91 -11.07
N PHE A 616 -27.31 -4.35 -11.58
CA PHE A 616 -25.98 -3.81 -11.24
C PHE A 616 -25.73 -3.77 -9.72
N ASP A 617 -26.18 -4.81 -9.02
CA ASP A 617 -26.15 -4.88 -7.56
C ASP A 617 -25.45 -6.14 -7.05
N ASN A 618 -24.82 -6.03 -5.88
CA ASN A 618 -24.11 -7.09 -5.18
C ASN A 618 -24.54 -7.17 -3.71
N VAL A 619 -24.90 -8.37 -3.27
CA VAL A 619 -25.23 -8.68 -1.86
C VAL A 619 -24.16 -9.59 -1.23
N LEU A 620 -23.94 -9.42 0.07
CA LEU A 620 -22.87 -10.09 0.83
C LEU A 620 -23.42 -11.03 1.92
N PRO A 621 -24.13 -12.12 1.57
CA PRO A 621 -24.69 -13.00 2.57
C PRO A 621 -23.61 -13.86 3.23
N ALA A 622 -23.77 -14.11 4.53
CA ALA A 622 -23.00 -15.08 5.29
C ALA A 622 -23.90 -16.24 5.72
N SER A 623 -23.36 -17.46 5.78
CA SER A 623 -24.12 -18.63 6.20
C SER A 623 -23.25 -19.61 6.97
N LEU A 624 -23.87 -20.28 7.94
CA LEU A 624 -23.21 -21.27 8.79
C LEU A 624 -23.01 -22.58 8.03
N ALA A 625 -21.97 -23.31 8.40
CA ALA A 625 -21.76 -24.68 7.98
C ALA A 625 -22.93 -25.54 8.47
N PHE A 626 -23.61 -26.17 7.52
CA PHE A 626 -24.74 -27.05 7.81
C PHE A 626 -24.23 -28.43 8.26
N ASP A 627 -24.75 -28.92 9.38
CA ASP A 627 -24.37 -30.18 10.01
C ASP A 627 -24.74 -31.40 9.15
N LYS A 628 -25.81 -31.32 8.35
CA LYS A 628 -26.21 -32.35 7.38
C LYS A 628 -25.74 -32.08 5.94
N CYS A 629 -24.77 -31.19 5.75
CA CYS A 629 -24.21 -30.88 4.43
C CYS A 629 -23.62 -32.12 3.75
N THR A 630 -23.95 -32.35 2.48
CA THR A 630 -23.49 -33.50 1.68
C THR A 630 -22.02 -33.43 1.26
N ALA A 631 -21.30 -32.35 1.59
CA ALA A 631 -19.88 -32.18 1.26
C ALA A 631 -18.99 -31.92 2.50
N CYS A 632 -19.36 -30.97 3.36
CA CYS A 632 -18.48 -30.54 4.47
C CYS A 632 -19.02 -30.83 5.89
N SER A 633 -20.04 -31.68 6.00
CA SER A 633 -20.49 -32.18 7.31
C SER A 633 -19.42 -33.05 7.96
N PRO A 634 -19.39 -33.14 9.31
CA PRO A 634 -18.50 -34.07 10.01
C PRO A 634 -18.66 -35.50 9.50
N ILE A 635 -19.90 -35.95 9.26
CA ILE A 635 -20.20 -37.32 8.80
C ILE A 635 -19.50 -37.62 7.46
N VAL A 636 -19.63 -36.72 6.47
CA VAL A 636 -19.00 -36.94 5.14
C VAL A 636 -17.49 -36.92 5.25
N LEU A 637 -16.92 -36.00 6.03
CA LEU A 637 -15.47 -35.90 6.21
C LEU A 637 -14.91 -37.13 6.92
N ASP A 638 -15.56 -37.61 7.98
CA ASP A 638 -15.16 -38.81 8.71
C ASP A 638 -15.18 -40.05 7.81
N HIS A 639 -16.20 -40.21 6.96
CA HIS A 639 -16.26 -41.32 6.01
C HIS A 639 -15.15 -41.23 4.94
N TYR A 640 -14.91 -40.06 4.38
CA TYR A 640 -13.82 -39.85 3.43
C TYR A 640 -12.45 -40.12 4.06
N GLU A 641 -12.18 -39.61 5.26
CA GLU A 641 -10.91 -39.77 5.96
C GLU A 641 -10.63 -41.21 6.38
N ARG A 642 -11.67 -41.99 6.73
CA ARG A 642 -11.53 -43.40 7.12
C ARG A 642 -11.47 -44.37 5.94
N GLU A 643 -12.30 -44.17 4.91
CA GLU A 643 -12.50 -45.15 3.84
C GLU A 643 -11.82 -44.75 2.52
N GLY A 644 -11.40 -43.49 2.38
CA GLY A 644 -10.69 -42.97 1.20
C GLY A 644 -11.44 -43.23 -0.11
N PHE A 645 -10.73 -43.75 -1.11
CA PHE A 645 -11.30 -44.03 -2.42
C PHE A 645 -12.48 -45.03 -2.40
N ASN A 646 -12.56 -45.93 -1.41
CA ASN A 646 -13.68 -46.87 -1.31
C ASN A 646 -15.01 -46.14 -1.04
N PHE A 647 -14.99 -45.11 -0.20
CA PHE A 647 -16.15 -44.25 0.03
C PHE A 647 -16.48 -43.44 -1.23
N LEU A 648 -15.48 -42.82 -1.85
CA LEU A 648 -15.66 -42.04 -3.08
C LEU A 648 -16.25 -42.88 -4.21
N SER A 649 -15.75 -44.11 -4.40
CA SER A 649 -16.26 -45.06 -5.37
C SER A 649 -17.75 -45.38 -5.13
N LYS A 650 -18.19 -45.56 -3.88
CA LYS A 650 -19.62 -45.72 -3.57
C LYS A 650 -20.42 -44.49 -4.00
N VAL A 651 -19.92 -43.28 -3.71
CA VAL A 651 -20.59 -42.02 -4.08
C VAL A 651 -20.72 -41.86 -5.59
N PHE A 652 -19.65 -42.13 -6.36
CA PHE A 652 -19.68 -42.00 -7.82
C PHE A 652 -20.65 -43.00 -8.47
N ASN A 653 -20.72 -44.22 -7.92
CA ASN A 653 -21.53 -45.30 -8.49
C ASN A 653 -22.98 -45.36 -7.96
N SER A 654 -23.33 -44.54 -6.96
CA SER A 654 -24.67 -44.55 -6.35
C SER A 654 -25.60 -43.49 -6.96
N SER A 655 -26.91 -43.68 -6.78
CA SER A 655 -27.92 -42.66 -7.07
C SER A 655 -27.79 -41.45 -6.13
N HIS A 656 -28.42 -40.32 -6.47
CA HIS A 656 -28.36 -39.06 -5.71
C HIS A 656 -28.65 -39.20 -4.21
N SER A 657 -29.41 -40.22 -3.80
CA SER A 657 -29.88 -40.42 -2.43
C SER A 657 -28.79 -40.88 -1.46
N PHE A 658 -27.69 -41.51 -1.92
CA PHE A 658 -26.70 -42.09 -0.99
C PHE A 658 -26.10 -41.04 -0.04
N LEU A 659 -25.75 -39.86 -0.56
CA LEU A 659 -25.22 -38.77 0.27
C LEU A 659 -26.30 -38.15 1.17
N GLU A 660 -27.54 -38.10 0.72
CA GLU A 660 -28.68 -37.57 1.51
C GLU A 660 -29.03 -38.49 2.67
N ASP A 661 -29.01 -39.81 2.43
CA ASP A 661 -29.24 -40.84 3.42
C ASP A 661 -28.13 -40.82 4.47
N LEU A 662 -26.87 -40.72 4.02
CA LEU A 662 -25.70 -40.67 4.89
C LEU A 662 -25.73 -39.47 5.84
N THR A 663 -26.12 -38.29 5.37
CA THR A 663 -26.13 -37.09 6.21
C THR A 663 -27.43 -36.88 6.97
N GLY A 664 -28.42 -37.76 6.81
CA GLY A 664 -29.75 -37.60 7.40
C GLY A 664 -30.57 -36.46 6.78
N LEU A 665 -30.22 -36.03 5.56
CA LEU A 665 -30.96 -35.08 4.75
C LEU A 665 -32.27 -35.70 4.25
N THR A 666 -32.26 -36.99 3.90
CA THR A 666 -33.47 -37.73 3.51
C THR A 666 -34.52 -37.70 4.60
N LEU A 667 -34.11 -37.91 5.86
CA LEU A 667 -35.01 -37.84 7.01
C LEU A 667 -35.57 -36.43 7.19
N LEU A 668 -34.72 -35.40 7.04
CA LEU A 668 -35.15 -33.99 7.12
C LEU A 668 -36.21 -33.64 6.07
N HIS A 669 -36.05 -34.12 4.83
CA HIS A 669 -37.06 -33.96 3.78
C HIS A 669 -38.37 -34.63 4.14
N GLN A 670 -38.32 -35.85 4.66
CA GLN A 670 -39.51 -36.60 5.09
C GLN A 670 -40.24 -35.88 6.24
N GLU A 671 -39.50 -35.38 7.23
CA GLU A 671 -40.05 -34.59 8.35
C GLU A 671 -40.69 -33.30 7.87
N THR A 672 -40.06 -32.59 6.94
CA THR A 672 -40.59 -31.33 6.36
C THR A 672 -41.87 -31.59 5.58
N GLN A 673 -41.89 -32.62 4.72
CA GLN A 673 -43.08 -33.03 3.96
C GLN A 673 -44.20 -33.56 4.86
N ALA A 674 -43.88 -34.17 6.00
CA ALA A 674 -44.87 -34.60 6.98
C ALA A 674 -45.48 -33.40 7.72
N ALA A 675 -44.66 -32.40 8.08
CA ALA A 675 -45.13 -31.16 8.71
C ALA A 675 -46.01 -30.32 7.76
N GLU A 676 -45.66 -30.24 6.47
CA GLU A 676 -46.50 -29.60 5.45
C GLU A 676 -47.85 -30.31 5.27
N ARG A 677 -47.85 -31.65 5.25
CA ARG A 677 -49.08 -32.46 5.19
C ARG A 677 -49.96 -32.27 6.43
N TRP A 678 -49.36 -32.21 7.62
CA TRP A 678 -50.08 -31.98 8.87
C TRP A 678 -50.75 -30.60 8.92
N ASN A 679 -50.05 -29.56 8.45
CA ASN A 679 -50.60 -28.20 8.34
C ASN A 679 -51.77 -28.11 7.34
N MET A 680 -51.78 -28.93 6.28
CA MET A 680 -52.90 -28.97 5.34
C MET A 680 -54.11 -29.79 5.84
N SER A 681 -53.92 -30.70 6.80
CA SER A 681 -55.00 -31.51 7.40
C SER A 681 -55.68 -30.87 8.62
N GLY A 682 -55.25 -29.67 9.05
CA GLY A 682 -55.68 -29.03 10.30
C GLY A 682 -56.94 -28.15 10.26
N PHE A 683 -57.69 -28.11 9.16
CA PHE A 683 -58.99 -27.41 9.11
C PHE A 683 -60.14 -28.42 9.15
N PRO A 684 -60.91 -28.52 10.25
CA PRO A 684 -62.22 -29.15 10.20
C PRO A 684 -63.16 -28.22 9.43
N GLN A 685 -63.56 -28.60 8.21
CA GLN A 685 -64.85 -28.21 7.66
C GLN A 685 -65.91 -28.95 8.48
N ASP A 686 -66.57 -28.24 9.40
CA ASP A 686 -68.04 -28.29 9.58
C ASP A 686 -68.44 -27.68 10.93
N SER A 687 -69.10 -26.53 10.83
CA SER A 687 -70.13 -26.14 11.79
C SER A 687 -71.12 -25.24 11.06
N PRO A 688 -72.35 -25.71 10.77
CA PRO A 688 -73.37 -24.88 10.15
C PRO A 688 -73.92 -23.88 11.17
N LEU A 689 -74.24 -22.70 10.64
CA LEU A 689 -74.88 -21.58 11.31
C LEU A 689 -76.17 -21.98 12.05
N THR A 690 -76.23 -21.67 13.35
CA THR A 690 -77.42 -21.16 14.06
C THR A 690 -76.97 -20.20 15.13
#